data_AF-A0A3B0IZ35-F1
#
_entry.id   AF-A0A3B0IZ35-F1
#
_cell.length_a   1.000
_cell.length_b   1.000
_cell.length_c   1.000
_cell.angle_alpha   90.00
_cell.angle_beta   90.00
_cell.angle_gamma   90.00
#
_symmetry.space_group_name_H-M   'P 1'
#
loop_
_entity.id
_entity.type
_entity.pdbx_description
1 polymer ?
#
loop_
_entity_poly.entity_id
_entity_poly.type
_entity_poly.pdbx_seq_one_letter_code
_entity_poly.pdbx_strand_id
1 'polypeptide(L)'
;MQVKPRLAHLIGTENSSALNSAKLLHEDSIKSYLRDSLLSQLPPAFSVVVGAFYWVHFKLYTKASHLALTTVDSEVFDELLCVGCNFDVEQCCCLRLTEMVNKTNMKLFEMNLIDRLTGSALTSLIKLKIKEHINDTCQGIFDRSHLKQLEKWLADVIMTWLKSIFTEWQTKDNAKEAEVPASVQSFKVKLTYYMYETFAQSVIGQFFSIIIDYPDSIPAIDDLKICMEKIDMRVYLTESLRSSLEARILHPGVNTMDILTGYVAAIKAIRHLDQSGVILEMVTAPIKDYLRKRSDTVRRVVTGLTEEGPTDLSEELAKGESIKDGKDSGPDEFSNWENWEPDPFGIDANLMKYNSSKIMRSADIISMVVDIYGSKELFMTEYRNLMADRLLAHLDFNSEKEIRNLELLKIRFGESLLHSCEVMLKDVTDSKRINAHIHGDGNVNENQLFDISSLIISAQFWPSFNKESLQLPEEIENEFKKYTKAYEGYKGNRTLNWRTVTGRVNIVIEIGDRTLDMVVSPTLAVIIYHFQNKSEWAIEELSSITKVPASALRRRISFWQNHGLISETSPGVFTLLEKETEKSQFEEMSLAEADEEDLESAMASASDQREEELQVFWSYIVGMLTNLDSMPIDRIHQMLKLFASHSGGVEFTQDELKHFLQRKVREHKLLFSGGVYQLAK
;
A
#
# COMPACT_ATOMS: atom_id res chain seq x y z
N MET A 1 27.51 -26.24 -59.39
CA MET A 1 28.25 -24.96 -59.44
C MET A 1 29.62 -25.19 -58.83
N GLN A 2 30.64 -24.56 -59.41
CA GLN A 2 32.09 -24.66 -59.16
C GLN A 2 32.44 -24.63 -57.65
N VAL A 3 33.48 -25.33 -57.18
CA VAL A 3 34.87 -24.81 -57.10
C VAL A 3 35.91 -25.95 -57.19
N LYS A 4 36.97 -25.69 -57.98
CA LYS A 4 38.17 -26.51 -58.23
C LYS A 4 39.20 -26.42 -57.08
N PRO A 5 40.14 -27.39 -57.00
CA PRO A 5 41.19 -27.46 -55.99
C PRO A 5 42.38 -26.54 -56.33
N ARG A 6 43.00 -25.93 -55.30
CA ARG A 6 44.34 -25.31 -55.39
C ARG A 6 45.06 -25.55 -54.07
N LEU A 7 45.92 -26.56 -54.05
CA LEU A 7 47.08 -26.66 -53.15
C LEU A 7 48.04 -27.70 -53.76
N ALA A 8 48.53 -27.37 -54.96
CA ALA A 8 49.56 -28.11 -55.70
C ALA A 8 50.87 -27.32 -55.82
N HIS A 9 51.11 -26.36 -54.92
CA HIS A 9 52.37 -25.65 -54.83
C HIS A 9 52.78 -25.60 -53.38
N LEU A 10 53.77 -26.42 -53.03
CA LEU A 10 54.84 -26.20 -52.03
C LEU A 10 55.60 -27.52 -51.78
N ILE A 11 55.94 -28.25 -52.85
CA ILE A 11 57.04 -29.22 -52.82
C ILE A 11 58.23 -28.51 -53.46
N GLY A 12 59.09 -27.96 -52.61
CA GLY A 12 60.33 -27.27 -52.97
C GLY A 12 61.36 -27.53 -51.88
N THR A 13 62.11 -28.60 -52.08
CA THR A 13 63.53 -28.83 -51.70
C THR A 13 64.18 -27.85 -50.71
N GLU A 14 64.56 -28.35 -49.52
CA GLU A 14 65.96 -28.48 -49.05
C GLU A 14 66.08 -28.74 -47.53
N ASN A 15 66.29 -30.03 -47.21
CA ASN A 15 67.22 -30.63 -46.24
C ASN A 15 67.75 -29.78 -45.05
N SER A 16 67.20 -30.08 -43.86
CA SER A 16 67.89 -30.39 -42.57
C SER A 16 67.15 -29.86 -41.33
N SER A 17 66.25 -28.88 -41.48
CA SER A 17 65.37 -28.36 -40.40
C SER A 17 63.98 -29.03 -40.36
N ALA A 18 63.57 -29.69 -41.44
CA ALA A 18 62.26 -30.33 -41.58
C ALA A 18 62.05 -31.59 -40.71
N LEU A 19 63.13 -32.24 -40.25
CA LEU A 19 63.02 -33.46 -39.45
C LEU A 19 62.56 -33.18 -38.01
N ASN A 20 62.84 -31.99 -37.47
CA ASN A 20 62.42 -31.58 -36.13
C ASN A 20 61.00 -30.97 -36.14
N SER A 21 60.63 -30.22 -37.18
CA SER A 21 59.27 -29.69 -37.33
C SER A 21 58.24 -30.77 -37.69
N ALA A 22 58.61 -31.79 -38.46
CA ALA A 22 57.74 -32.94 -38.72
C ALA A 22 57.49 -33.80 -37.46
N LYS A 23 58.48 -33.93 -36.56
CA LYS A 23 58.30 -34.62 -35.27
C LYS A 23 57.39 -33.85 -34.30
N LEU A 24 57.53 -32.52 -34.23
CA LEU A 24 56.64 -31.65 -33.45
C LEU A 24 55.19 -31.70 -33.93
N LEU A 25 54.97 -31.67 -35.26
CA LEU A 25 53.63 -31.79 -35.86
C LEU A 25 53.03 -33.21 -35.67
N HIS A 26 53.86 -34.24 -35.64
CA HIS A 26 53.38 -35.60 -35.40
C HIS A 26 53.02 -35.85 -33.93
N GLU A 27 53.77 -35.26 -32.99
CA GLU A 27 53.43 -35.31 -31.56
C GLU A 27 52.16 -34.52 -31.23
N ASP A 28 51.97 -33.34 -31.81
CA ASP A 28 50.75 -32.55 -31.58
C ASP A 28 49.51 -33.17 -32.24
N SER A 29 49.65 -33.82 -33.39
CA SER A 29 48.56 -34.58 -34.00
C SER A 29 48.20 -35.84 -33.20
N ILE A 30 49.18 -36.60 -32.71
CA ILE A 30 48.94 -37.76 -31.83
C ILE A 30 48.30 -37.30 -30.51
N LYS A 31 48.78 -36.21 -29.90
CA LYS A 31 48.14 -35.61 -28.72
C LYS A 31 46.72 -35.18 -29.03
N SER A 32 46.43 -34.60 -30.21
CA SER A 32 45.07 -34.26 -30.62
C SER A 32 44.17 -35.48 -30.78
N TYR A 33 44.61 -36.53 -31.47
CA TYR A 33 43.84 -37.78 -31.62
C TYR A 33 43.58 -38.48 -30.28
N LEU A 34 44.56 -38.48 -29.38
CA LEU A 34 44.43 -39.07 -28.05
C LEU A 34 43.50 -38.24 -27.16
N ARG A 35 43.56 -36.90 -27.26
CA ARG A 35 42.60 -35.98 -26.62
C ARG A 35 41.19 -36.21 -27.15
N ASP A 36 40.99 -36.27 -28.46
CA ASP A 36 39.67 -36.41 -29.06
C ASP A 36 39.06 -37.79 -28.77
N SER A 37 39.88 -38.85 -28.75
CA SER A 37 39.43 -40.19 -28.36
C SER A 37 39.04 -40.28 -26.88
N LEU A 38 39.84 -39.73 -25.97
CA LEU A 38 39.52 -39.66 -24.53
C LEU A 38 38.27 -38.82 -24.23
N LEU A 39 38.14 -37.67 -24.91
CA LEU A 39 37.00 -36.77 -24.73
C LEU A 39 35.69 -37.35 -25.29
N SER A 40 35.76 -38.22 -26.31
CA SER A 40 34.59 -38.87 -26.88
C SER A 40 33.96 -39.96 -26.00
N GLN A 41 34.70 -40.48 -25.00
CA GLN A 41 34.27 -41.58 -24.13
C GLN A 41 33.99 -41.15 -22.68
N LEU A 42 33.74 -39.86 -22.44
CA LEU A 42 33.48 -39.36 -21.09
C LEU A 42 32.14 -39.85 -20.53
N PRO A 43 32.11 -40.54 -19.37
CA PRO A 43 30.87 -40.88 -18.69
C PRO A 43 30.11 -39.60 -18.26
N PRO A 44 28.76 -39.62 -18.25
CA PRO A 44 27.97 -38.47 -17.78
C PRO A 44 28.25 -38.11 -16.31
N ALA A 45 28.68 -39.07 -15.49
CA ALA A 45 29.07 -38.86 -14.09
C ALA A 45 30.46 -38.21 -13.92
N PHE A 46 31.28 -38.15 -14.97
CA PHE A 46 32.64 -37.60 -14.89
C PHE A 46 32.64 -36.12 -14.55
N SER A 47 31.67 -35.34 -15.06
CA SER A 47 31.50 -33.92 -14.72
C SER A 47 31.19 -33.68 -13.24
N VAL A 48 30.43 -34.60 -12.61
CA VAL A 48 30.10 -34.55 -11.18
C VAL A 48 31.32 -34.83 -10.32
N VAL A 49 32.14 -35.82 -10.71
CA VAL A 49 33.39 -36.16 -10.02
C VAL A 49 34.40 -35.01 -10.11
N VAL A 50 34.53 -34.42 -11.30
CA VAL A 50 35.38 -33.23 -11.49
C VAL A 50 34.86 -32.04 -10.68
N GLY A 51 33.54 -31.84 -10.63
CA GLY A 51 32.90 -30.84 -9.77
C GLY A 51 33.21 -31.05 -8.29
N ALA A 52 33.09 -32.28 -7.78
CA ALA A 52 33.42 -32.62 -6.40
C ALA A 52 34.91 -32.44 -6.08
N PHE A 53 35.80 -32.78 -7.02
CA PHE A 53 37.24 -32.55 -6.89
C PHE A 53 37.57 -31.07 -6.73
N TYR A 54 37.03 -30.21 -7.61
CA TYR A 54 37.24 -28.76 -7.50
C TYR A 54 36.49 -28.12 -6.33
N TRP A 55 35.43 -28.73 -5.83
CA TRP A 55 34.76 -28.31 -4.59
C TRP A 55 35.65 -28.48 -3.37
N VAL A 56 36.31 -29.64 -3.24
CA VAL A 56 37.31 -29.87 -2.19
C VAL A 56 38.47 -28.89 -2.35
N HIS A 57 38.94 -28.65 -3.58
CA HIS A 57 39.99 -27.66 -3.83
C HIS A 57 39.59 -26.24 -3.38
N PHE A 58 38.37 -25.81 -3.69
CA PHE A 58 37.87 -24.49 -3.29
C PHE A 58 37.72 -24.35 -1.76
N LYS A 59 37.26 -25.40 -1.08
CA LYS A 59 37.20 -25.44 0.40
C LYS A 59 38.58 -25.35 1.06
N LEU A 60 39.55 -26.06 0.50
CA LEU A 60 40.94 -25.99 0.98
C LEU A 60 41.55 -24.60 0.75
N TYR A 61 41.23 -23.97 -0.39
CA TYR A 61 41.67 -22.62 -0.70
C TYR A 61 41.07 -21.58 0.25
N THR A 62 39.74 -21.58 0.43
CA THR A 62 39.05 -20.64 1.34
C THR A 62 39.52 -20.76 2.79
N LYS A 63 39.84 -21.97 3.29
CA LYS A 63 40.48 -22.14 4.60
C LYS A 63 41.85 -21.46 4.67
N ALA A 64 42.68 -21.56 3.63
CA ALA A 64 43.98 -20.89 3.57
C ALA A 64 43.85 -19.36 3.49
N SER A 65 42.82 -18.86 2.80
CA SER A 65 42.49 -17.43 2.72
C SER A 65 41.96 -16.87 4.04
N HIS A 66 41.07 -17.60 4.73
CA HIS A 66 40.53 -17.21 6.05
C HIS A 66 41.63 -17.19 7.11
N LEU A 67 42.52 -18.20 7.14
CA LEU A 67 43.67 -18.20 8.05
C LEU A 67 44.63 -17.00 7.82
N ALA A 68 44.67 -16.46 6.61
CA ALA A 68 45.49 -15.29 6.28
C ALA A 68 44.84 -13.94 6.66
N LEU A 69 43.50 -13.90 6.82
CA LEU A 69 42.74 -12.68 7.13
C LEU A 69 42.41 -12.54 8.63
N THR A 70 42.22 -13.64 9.36
CA THR A 70 41.95 -13.61 10.80
C THR A 70 43.26 -13.81 11.58
N THR A 71 44.01 -12.72 11.82
CA THR A 71 44.99 -12.65 12.92
C THR A 71 44.48 -11.87 14.11
N VAL A 72 43.20 -11.46 14.12
CA VAL A 72 42.58 -10.79 15.26
C VAL A 72 41.12 -11.23 15.36
N ASP A 73 40.81 -11.84 16.51
CA ASP A 73 39.52 -12.06 17.17
C ASP A 73 38.44 -12.88 16.45
N SER A 74 38.17 -14.08 16.98
CA SER A 74 36.82 -14.52 17.40
C SER A 74 36.89 -15.88 18.10
N GLU A 75 36.85 -15.83 19.43
CA GLU A 75 36.49 -16.93 20.33
C GLU A 75 34.97 -17.21 20.25
N VAL A 76 34.45 -17.72 19.13
CA VAL A 76 33.15 -18.43 19.12
C VAL A 76 33.16 -19.36 17.91
N PHE A 77 33.25 -20.67 18.12
CA PHE A 77 32.51 -21.73 17.42
C PHE A 77 33.09 -23.11 17.80
N ASP A 78 32.30 -23.87 18.56
CA ASP A 78 32.45 -25.32 18.73
C ASP A 78 32.15 -26.03 17.39
N GLU A 79 33.14 -26.18 16.51
CA GLU A 79 33.08 -27.14 15.41
C GLU A 79 34.23 -28.15 15.53
N LEU A 80 33.91 -29.38 15.98
CA LEU A 80 34.86 -30.48 16.15
C LEU A 80 35.51 -30.97 14.83
N LEU A 81 35.02 -30.54 13.67
CA LEU A 81 35.46 -30.99 12.35
C LEU A 81 36.16 -29.88 11.57
N CYS A 82 37.25 -30.23 10.89
CA CYS A 82 37.99 -29.30 10.03
C CYS A 82 37.16 -28.92 8.79
N VAL A 83 36.76 -27.65 8.71
CA VAL A 83 36.02 -27.01 7.59
C VAL A 83 36.53 -27.35 6.17
N GLY A 84 37.83 -27.63 6.02
CA GLY A 84 38.45 -27.96 4.72
C GLY A 84 38.45 -29.44 4.32
N CYS A 85 38.58 -30.38 5.26
CA CYS A 85 38.71 -31.81 4.95
C CYS A 85 37.66 -32.70 5.64
N ASN A 86 36.76 -32.12 6.43
CA ASN A 86 35.71 -32.78 7.22
C ASN A 86 36.24 -33.89 8.16
N PHE A 87 37.54 -33.90 8.48
CA PHE A 87 38.15 -34.75 9.51
C PHE A 87 38.31 -33.96 10.81
N ASP A 88 38.41 -34.65 11.94
CA ASP A 88 38.70 -34.02 13.24
C ASP A 88 39.92 -33.09 13.15
N VAL A 89 39.92 -32.00 13.91
CA VAL A 89 40.99 -30.97 13.89
C VAL A 89 42.38 -31.59 14.12
N GLU A 90 42.45 -32.67 14.90
CA GLU A 90 43.67 -33.43 15.20
C GLU A 90 44.21 -34.28 14.02
N GLN A 91 43.39 -34.58 13.00
CA GLN A 91 43.75 -35.38 11.82
C GLN A 91 43.58 -34.61 10.50
N CYS A 92 43.80 -33.30 10.53
CA CYS A 92 43.62 -32.43 9.37
C CYS A 92 44.59 -32.79 8.20
N CYS A 93 44.05 -33.32 7.09
CA CYS A 93 44.81 -33.68 5.88
C CYS A 93 44.87 -32.56 4.81
N CYS A 94 44.52 -31.32 5.15
CA CYS A 94 44.37 -30.23 4.18
C CYS A 94 45.64 -29.94 3.35
N LEU A 95 46.84 -29.94 3.97
CA LEU A 95 48.09 -29.66 3.26
C LEU A 95 48.42 -30.72 2.20
N ARG A 96 48.22 -32.00 2.55
CA ARG A 96 48.45 -33.13 1.65
C ARG A 96 47.44 -33.14 0.50
N LEU A 97 46.17 -32.81 0.78
CA LEU A 97 45.13 -32.70 -0.24
C LEU A 97 45.43 -31.56 -1.21
N THR A 98 45.83 -30.39 -0.71
CA THR A 98 46.25 -29.26 -1.56
C THR A 98 47.42 -29.65 -2.45
N GLU A 99 48.46 -30.29 -1.91
CA GLU A 99 49.60 -30.76 -2.71
C GLU A 99 49.20 -31.78 -3.80
N MET A 100 48.31 -32.73 -3.49
CA MET A 100 47.80 -33.69 -4.47
C MET A 100 46.96 -33.03 -5.56
N VAL A 101 46.11 -32.07 -5.20
CA VAL A 101 45.31 -31.32 -6.17
C VAL A 101 46.21 -30.51 -7.09
N ASN A 102 47.23 -29.86 -6.54
CA ASN A 102 48.19 -29.07 -7.32
C ASN A 102 49.00 -29.95 -8.28
N LYS A 103 49.49 -31.11 -7.82
CA LYS A 103 50.16 -32.09 -8.69
C LYS A 103 49.25 -32.59 -9.81
N THR A 104 47.96 -32.75 -9.54
CA THR A 104 46.97 -33.18 -10.54
C THR A 104 46.70 -32.07 -11.56
N ASN A 105 46.51 -30.83 -11.11
CA ASN A 105 46.33 -29.68 -11.98
C ASN A 105 47.57 -29.42 -12.86
N MET A 106 48.79 -29.61 -12.34
CA MET A 106 50.03 -29.50 -13.13
C MET A 106 50.07 -30.54 -14.25
N LYS A 107 49.78 -31.81 -13.94
CA LYS A 107 49.72 -32.86 -14.97
C LYS A 107 48.64 -32.60 -16.02
N LEU A 108 47.49 -32.05 -15.62
CA LEU A 108 46.42 -31.68 -16.55
C LEU A 108 46.80 -30.49 -17.44
N PHE A 109 47.59 -29.55 -16.92
CA PHE A 109 48.16 -28.43 -17.65
C PHE A 109 49.22 -28.89 -18.66
N GLU A 110 50.16 -29.75 -18.25
CA GLU A 110 51.17 -30.35 -19.15
C GLU A 110 50.53 -31.12 -20.33
N MET A 111 49.33 -31.67 -20.12
CA MET A 111 48.58 -32.38 -21.16
C MET A 111 47.68 -31.46 -22.04
N ASN A 112 47.61 -30.15 -21.76
CA ASN A 112 46.66 -29.17 -22.31
C ASN A 112 45.19 -29.68 -22.33
N LEU A 113 44.80 -30.44 -21.31
CA LEU A 113 43.45 -30.99 -21.17
C LEU A 113 42.58 -30.18 -20.20
N ILE A 114 43.17 -29.21 -19.51
CA ILE A 114 42.52 -28.44 -18.45
C ILE A 114 41.34 -27.63 -19.01
N ASP A 115 41.53 -26.85 -20.08
CA ASP A 115 40.52 -25.91 -20.59
C ASP A 115 39.19 -26.59 -20.96
N ARG A 116 39.23 -27.81 -21.51
CA ARG A 116 38.04 -28.52 -22.02
C ARG A 116 37.39 -29.43 -20.98
N LEU A 117 38.15 -30.01 -20.05
CA LEU A 117 37.62 -30.91 -19.01
C LEU A 117 37.12 -30.16 -17.78
N THR A 118 37.78 -29.07 -17.41
CA THR A 118 37.56 -28.40 -16.13
C THR A 118 36.67 -27.17 -16.30
N GLY A 119 36.66 -26.52 -17.47
CA GLY A 119 35.95 -25.27 -17.72
C GLY A 119 34.44 -25.32 -17.38
N SER A 120 33.72 -26.37 -17.79
CA SER A 120 32.27 -26.49 -17.53
C SER A 120 31.95 -26.80 -16.06
N ALA A 121 32.73 -27.68 -15.43
CA ALA A 121 32.59 -28.05 -14.03
C ALA A 121 32.97 -26.88 -13.10
N LEU A 122 34.08 -26.20 -13.38
CA LEU A 122 34.52 -25.00 -12.67
C LEU A 122 33.50 -23.87 -12.80
N THR A 123 32.99 -23.60 -14.00
CA THR A 123 31.95 -22.57 -14.19
C THR A 123 30.70 -22.90 -13.37
N SER A 124 30.24 -24.14 -13.39
CA SER A 124 29.05 -24.55 -12.64
C SER A 124 29.26 -24.44 -11.12
N LEU A 125 30.45 -24.79 -10.64
CA LEU A 125 30.81 -24.69 -9.24
C LEU A 125 30.93 -23.24 -8.77
N ILE A 126 31.56 -22.37 -9.57
CA ILE A 126 31.70 -20.95 -9.28
C ILE A 126 30.31 -20.30 -9.26
N LYS A 127 29.45 -20.62 -10.22
CA LYS A 127 28.07 -20.13 -10.25
C LYS A 127 27.28 -20.53 -8.99
N LEU A 128 27.39 -21.79 -8.57
CA LEU A 128 26.77 -22.26 -7.33
C LEU A 128 27.31 -21.50 -6.12
N LYS A 129 28.63 -21.29 -6.03
CA LYS A 129 29.26 -20.59 -4.91
C LYS A 129 28.94 -19.11 -4.86
N ILE A 130 28.84 -18.44 -6.01
CA ILE A 130 28.35 -17.07 -6.09
C ILE A 130 26.93 -17.00 -5.54
N LYS A 131 26.05 -17.95 -5.93
CA LYS A 131 24.67 -18.00 -5.45
C LYS A 131 24.56 -18.25 -3.94
N GLU A 132 25.33 -19.21 -3.40
CA GLU A 132 25.38 -19.48 -1.96
C GLU A 132 25.89 -18.27 -1.18
N HIS A 133 27.00 -17.67 -1.62
CA HIS A 133 27.57 -16.51 -0.95
C HIS A 133 26.63 -15.31 -0.97
N ILE A 134 25.96 -15.04 -2.09
CA ILE A 134 24.95 -13.97 -2.19
C ILE A 134 23.77 -14.24 -1.25
N ASN A 135 23.29 -15.48 -1.14
CA ASN A 135 22.21 -15.80 -0.21
C ASN A 135 22.64 -15.57 1.23
N ASP A 136 23.83 -16.01 1.62
CA ASP A 136 24.33 -15.85 3.00
C ASP A 136 24.59 -14.38 3.36
N THR A 137 25.05 -13.56 2.42
CA THR A 137 25.37 -12.14 2.69
C THR A 137 24.20 -11.19 2.52
N CYS A 138 23.28 -11.48 1.60
CA CYS A 138 22.25 -10.51 1.17
C CYS A 138 20.85 -10.85 1.69
N GLN A 139 20.61 -12.02 2.29
CA GLN A 139 19.29 -12.37 2.80
C GLN A 139 18.98 -11.61 4.10
N GLY A 140 17.95 -10.75 4.05
CA GLY A 140 17.43 -10.05 5.23
C GLY A 140 18.24 -8.86 5.76
N ILE A 141 19.30 -8.43 5.07
CA ILE A 141 20.11 -7.26 5.46
C ILE A 141 20.07 -6.22 4.33
N PHE A 142 19.23 -5.19 4.48
CA PHE A 142 18.99 -4.18 3.45
C PHE A 142 19.64 -2.82 3.73
N ASP A 143 20.16 -2.61 4.95
CA ASP A 143 20.67 -1.32 5.43
C ASP A 143 22.05 -0.93 4.87
N ARG A 144 22.68 -1.82 4.08
CA ARG A 144 24.06 -1.63 3.59
C ARG A 144 24.18 -2.02 2.13
N SER A 145 25.03 -1.30 1.41
CA SER A 145 25.43 -1.67 0.04
C SER A 145 26.40 -2.85 0.07
N HIS A 146 26.02 -3.93 -0.61
CA HIS A 146 26.77 -5.19 -0.68
C HIS A 146 27.52 -5.32 -2.00
N LEU A 147 27.17 -4.54 -3.03
CA LEU A 147 27.73 -4.67 -4.37
C LEU A 147 29.26 -4.52 -4.41
N LYS A 148 29.81 -3.53 -3.69
CA LYS A 148 31.27 -3.32 -3.60
C LYS A 148 31.99 -4.44 -2.85
N GLN A 149 31.33 -5.09 -1.89
CA GLN A 149 31.89 -6.21 -1.14
C GLN A 149 31.93 -7.47 -2.00
N LEU A 150 30.86 -7.72 -2.76
CA LEU A 150 30.78 -8.83 -3.71
C LEU A 150 31.82 -8.69 -4.85
N GLU A 151 32.03 -7.48 -5.38
CA GLU A 151 33.06 -7.23 -6.39
C GLU A 151 34.47 -7.50 -5.87
N LYS A 152 34.77 -7.07 -4.63
CA LYS A 152 36.04 -7.35 -3.96
C LYS A 152 36.21 -8.84 -3.72
N TRP A 153 35.19 -9.52 -3.20
CA TRP A 153 35.23 -10.96 -2.97
C TRP A 153 35.44 -11.75 -4.26
N LEU A 154 34.78 -11.36 -5.36
CA LEU A 154 34.99 -11.99 -6.67
C LEU A 154 36.43 -11.79 -7.15
N ALA A 155 37.02 -10.61 -6.96
CA ALA A 155 38.40 -10.33 -7.33
C ALA A 155 39.43 -11.04 -6.44
N ASP A 156 39.22 -11.07 -5.13
CA ASP A 156 40.22 -11.54 -4.18
C ASP A 156 40.14 -13.05 -3.97
N VAL A 157 38.94 -13.64 -3.97
CA VAL A 157 38.74 -15.07 -3.71
C VAL A 157 38.63 -15.84 -5.01
N ILE A 158 37.65 -15.52 -5.87
CA ILE A 158 37.38 -16.32 -7.07
C ILE A 158 38.47 -16.11 -8.13
N MET A 159 38.85 -14.87 -8.42
CA MET A 159 39.84 -14.61 -9.46
C MET A 159 41.26 -15.03 -9.05
N THR A 160 41.63 -14.89 -7.77
CA THR A 160 42.91 -15.39 -7.26
C THR A 160 42.96 -16.92 -7.25
N TRP A 161 41.84 -17.58 -6.90
CA TRP A 161 41.72 -19.04 -7.01
C TRP A 161 41.81 -19.53 -8.46
N LEU A 162 41.11 -18.87 -9.39
CA LEU A 162 41.18 -19.18 -10.82
C LEU A 162 42.60 -18.96 -11.37
N LYS A 163 43.27 -17.87 -11.00
CA LYS A 163 44.67 -17.65 -11.34
C LYS A 163 45.52 -18.83 -10.83
N SER A 164 45.34 -19.25 -9.58
CA SER A 164 46.06 -20.41 -9.02
C SER A 164 45.84 -21.73 -9.77
N ILE A 165 44.75 -21.90 -10.52
CA ILE A 165 44.47 -23.11 -11.30
C ILE A 165 45.08 -23.02 -12.72
N PHE A 166 45.10 -21.82 -13.31
CA PHE A 166 45.51 -21.59 -14.70
C PHE A 166 46.92 -21.01 -14.89
N THR A 167 47.59 -20.55 -13.83
CA THR A 167 49.00 -20.12 -13.88
C THR A 167 49.95 -21.21 -13.41
N GLU A 168 51.08 -21.38 -14.12
CA GLU A 168 52.22 -22.18 -13.64
C GLU A 168 52.60 -21.77 -12.22
N TRP A 169 52.83 -22.76 -11.35
CA TRP A 169 53.40 -22.53 -10.04
C TRP A 169 54.91 -22.38 -10.21
N GLN A 170 55.36 -21.19 -10.59
CA GLN A 170 56.77 -20.89 -10.44
C GLN A 170 57.07 -20.73 -8.95
N THR A 171 58.07 -21.46 -8.48
CA THR A 171 58.75 -21.21 -7.21
C THR A 171 59.04 -19.72 -7.08
N LYS A 172 58.81 -19.16 -5.89
CA LYS A 172 58.71 -17.72 -5.53
C LYS A 172 59.83 -16.76 -5.97
N ASP A 173 60.81 -17.17 -6.78
CA ASP A 173 62.03 -16.40 -7.06
C ASP A 173 62.09 -15.67 -8.42
N ASN A 174 61.08 -15.74 -9.28
CA ASN A 174 61.06 -14.95 -10.52
C ASN A 174 59.69 -14.33 -10.81
N ALA A 175 59.33 -13.30 -10.05
CA ALA A 175 58.21 -12.44 -10.36
C ALA A 175 58.57 -11.47 -11.51
N LYS A 176 58.36 -11.90 -12.75
CA LYS A 176 57.89 -11.00 -13.80
C LYS A 176 56.42 -11.32 -14.00
N GLU A 177 55.57 -10.31 -13.88
CA GLU A 177 54.12 -10.38 -14.13
C GLU A 177 53.85 -11.00 -15.50
N ALA A 178 53.68 -12.31 -15.55
CA ALA A 178 53.29 -13.02 -16.75
C ALA A 178 51.82 -12.69 -17.04
N GLU A 179 51.57 -12.20 -18.25
CA GLU A 179 50.27 -11.77 -18.76
C GLU A 179 49.15 -12.73 -18.34
N VAL A 180 48.19 -12.22 -17.57
CA VAL A 180 46.95 -12.96 -17.27
C VAL A 180 46.34 -13.36 -18.62
N PRO A 181 46.09 -14.66 -18.89
CA PRO A 181 45.55 -15.09 -20.16
C PRO A 181 44.27 -14.32 -20.51
N ALA A 182 44.11 -13.89 -21.76
CA ALA A 182 42.90 -13.17 -22.22
C ALA A 182 41.59 -13.99 -21.96
N SER A 183 41.71 -15.31 -21.87
CA SER A 183 40.64 -16.22 -21.44
C SER A 183 40.18 -15.96 -19.99
N VAL A 184 41.10 -15.67 -19.07
CA VAL A 184 40.79 -15.37 -17.66
C VAL A 184 40.18 -13.97 -17.52
N GLN A 185 40.60 -13.01 -18.34
CA GLN A 185 39.98 -11.67 -18.36
C GLN A 185 38.56 -11.69 -18.93
N SER A 186 38.34 -12.41 -20.04
CA SER A 186 36.99 -12.60 -20.60
C SER A 186 36.08 -13.42 -19.66
N PHE A 187 36.65 -14.34 -18.89
CA PHE A 187 35.93 -15.08 -17.85
C PHE A 187 35.54 -14.19 -16.66
N LYS A 188 36.42 -13.25 -16.25
CA LYS A 188 36.11 -12.25 -15.22
C LYS A 188 34.86 -11.44 -15.60
N VAL A 189 34.78 -10.92 -16.82
CA VAL A 189 33.62 -10.14 -17.29
C VAL A 189 32.33 -10.97 -17.24
N LYS A 190 32.38 -12.23 -17.70
CA LYS A 190 31.22 -13.14 -17.67
C LYS A 190 30.77 -13.46 -16.24
N LEU A 191 31.71 -13.67 -15.33
CA LEU A 191 31.41 -13.93 -13.91
C LEU A 191 30.85 -12.70 -13.22
N THR A 192 31.38 -11.52 -13.50
CA THR A 192 30.85 -10.26 -12.96
C THR A 192 29.42 -10.01 -13.44
N TYR A 193 29.11 -10.27 -14.73
CA TYR A 193 27.74 -10.19 -15.23
C TYR A 193 26.81 -11.20 -14.54
N TYR A 194 27.25 -12.45 -14.39
CA TYR A 194 26.48 -13.48 -13.68
C TYR A 194 26.26 -13.14 -12.20
N MET A 195 27.25 -12.51 -11.55
CA MET A 195 27.10 -12.01 -10.18
C MET A 195 26.03 -10.94 -10.10
N TYR A 196 26.03 -9.93 -10.99
CA TYR A 196 24.97 -8.93 -11.03
C TYR A 196 23.60 -9.56 -11.34
N GLU A 197 23.53 -10.54 -12.25
CA GLU A 197 22.28 -11.24 -12.60
C GLU A 197 21.70 -11.99 -11.40
N THR A 198 22.54 -12.77 -10.71
CA THR A 198 22.13 -13.55 -9.53
C THR A 198 21.79 -12.66 -8.33
N PHE A 199 22.55 -11.58 -8.13
CA PHE A 199 22.25 -10.58 -7.11
C PHE A 199 20.90 -9.90 -7.38
N ALA A 200 20.68 -9.41 -8.60
CA ALA A 200 19.43 -8.78 -8.99
C ALA A 200 18.23 -9.74 -8.82
N GLN A 201 18.36 -11.01 -9.21
CA GLN A 201 17.32 -12.02 -9.00
C GLN A 201 17.00 -12.24 -7.50
N SER A 202 18.02 -12.27 -6.63
CA SER A 202 17.84 -12.43 -5.19
C SER A 202 17.15 -11.23 -4.55
N VAL A 203 17.58 -10.02 -4.92
CA VAL A 203 16.98 -8.76 -4.46
C VAL A 203 15.53 -8.64 -4.95
N ILE A 204 15.25 -8.96 -6.21
CA ILE A 204 13.88 -8.95 -6.76
C ILE A 204 12.98 -9.94 -6.01
N GLY A 205 13.47 -11.13 -5.68
CA GLY A 205 12.72 -12.11 -4.89
C GLY A 205 12.39 -11.64 -3.46
N GLN A 206 13.18 -10.73 -2.90
CA GLN A 206 13.01 -10.14 -1.57
C GLN A 206 12.42 -8.72 -1.62
N PHE A 207 12.08 -8.21 -2.81
CA PHE A 207 11.74 -6.80 -3.00
C PHE A 207 10.50 -6.37 -2.21
N PHE A 208 9.60 -7.30 -1.92
CA PHE A 208 8.46 -7.04 -1.03
C PHE A 208 8.89 -6.65 0.39
N SER A 209 9.87 -7.34 0.97
CA SER A 209 10.40 -7.01 2.29
C SER A 209 11.16 -5.68 2.24
N ILE A 210 11.92 -5.45 1.16
CA ILE A 210 12.61 -4.17 0.90
C ILE A 210 11.62 -2.99 0.88
N ILE A 211 10.42 -3.18 0.30
CA ILE A 211 9.37 -2.16 0.30
C ILE A 211 8.87 -1.87 1.73
N ILE A 212 8.70 -2.88 2.57
CA ILE A 212 8.20 -2.71 3.94
C ILE A 212 9.24 -1.99 4.82
N ASP A 213 10.52 -2.34 4.66
CA ASP A 213 11.61 -1.77 5.46
C ASP A 213 12.10 -0.41 4.92
N TYR A 214 11.37 0.20 3.97
CA TYR A 214 11.67 1.55 3.49
C TYR A 214 11.35 2.58 4.59
N PRO A 215 12.25 3.54 4.93
CA PRO A 215 13.38 4.05 4.15
C PRO A 215 14.76 3.43 4.45
N ASP A 216 14.89 2.55 5.44
CA ASP A 216 16.19 1.98 5.83
C ASP A 216 16.81 1.12 4.71
N SER A 217 15.96 0.59 3.83
CA SER A 217 16.32 -0.24 2.67
C SER A 217 16.82 0.51 1.41
N ILE A 218 17.00 1.84 1.46
CA ILE A 218 17.50 2.66 0.32
C ILE A 218 18.80 2.10 -0.32
N PRO A 219 19.83 1.69 0.45
CA PRO A 219 21.08 1.19 -0.13
C PRO A 219 20.90 -0.06 -1.01
N ALA A 220 19.94 -0.94 -0.66
CA ALA A 220 19.62 -2.12 -1.46
C ALA A 220 18.95 -1.74 -2.80
N ILE A 221 18.14 -0.68 -2.80
CA ILE A 221 17.51 -0.14 -4.01
C ILE A 221 18.56 0.50 -4.92
N ASP A 222 19.52 1.23 -4.37
CA ASP A 222 20.63 1.81 -5.14
C ASP A 222 21.52 0.73 -5.79
N ASP A 223 21.83 -0.34 -5.05
CA ASP A 223 22.56 -1.48 -5.59
C ASP A 223 21.77 -2.16 -6.73
N LEU A 224 20.45 -2.27 -6.61
CA LEU A 224 19.60 -2.79 -7.68
C LEU A 224 19.60 -1.86 -8.89
N LYS A 225 19.56 -0.54 -8.70
CA LYS A 225 19.63 0.45 -9.78
C LYS A 225 20.91 0.31 -10.60
N ILE A 226 22.06 0.16 -9.94
CA ILE A 226 23.35 -0.10 -10.60
C ILE A 226 23.33 -1.42 -11.40
N CYS A 227 22.68 -2.46 -10.86
CA CYS A 227 22.52 -3.72 -11.57
C CYS A 227 21.63 -3.58 -12.81
N MET A 228 20.55 -2.79 -12.73
CA MET A 228 19.58 -2.56 -13.79
C MET A 228 20.14 -1.71 -14.95
N GLU A 229 21.12 -0.84 -14.69
CA GLU A 229 21.86 -0.15 -15.76
C GLU A 229 22.72 -1.11 -16.58
N LYS A 230 23.17 -2.22 -15.97
CA LYS A 230 24.05 -3.21 -16.59
C LYS A 230 23.28 -4.40 -17.20
N ILE A 231 22.08 -4.69 -16.69
CA ILE A 231 21.25 -5.84 -17.07
C ILE A 231 19.80 -5.39 -17.24
N ASP A 232 19.20 -5.71 -18.39
CA ASP A 232 17.78 -5.45 -18.63
C ASP A 232 16.90 -6.55 -17.99
N MET A 233 16.49 -6.34 -16.74
CA MET A 233 15.60 -7.24 -15.99
C MET A 233 14.24 -6.58 -15.64
N ARG A 234 13.86 -5.51 -16.35
CA ARG A 234 12.65 -4.71 -16.03
C ARG A 234 11.36 -5.54 -16.06
N VAL A 235 11.24 -6.41 -17.06
CA VAL A 235 10.06 -7.29 -17.23
C VAL A 235 9.99 -8.29 -16.08
N TYR A 236 11.10 -8.96 -15.77
CA TYR A 236 11.16 -9.94 -14.68
C TYR A 236 10.84 -9.32 -13.32
N LEU A 237 11.35 -8.11 -13.05
CA LEU A 237 11.03 -7.35 -11.84
C LEU A 237 9.53 -7.07 -11.76
N THR A 238 8.92 -6.58 -12.85
CA THR A 238 7.49 -6.23 -12.89
C THR A 238 6.60 -7.45 -12.64
N GLU A 239 6.88 -8.57 -13.31
CA GLU A 239 6.09 -9.81 -13.14
C GLU A 239 6.25 -10.42 -11.74
N SER A 240 7.48 -10.47 -11.22
CA SER A 240 7.77 -11.01 -9.90
C SER A 240 7.13 -10.19 -8.79
N LEU A 241 7.27 -8.86 -8.87
CA LEU A 241 6.72 -7.93 -7.88
C LEU A 241 5.19 -7.93 -7.92
N ARG A 242 4.59 -7.92 -9.12
CA ARG A 242 3.13 -8.08 -9.29
C ARG A 242 2.62 -9.37 -8.64
N SER A 243 3.27 -10.50 -8.92
CA SER A 243 2.89 -11.79 -8.35
C SER A 243 3.01 -11.80 -6.82
N SER A 244 4.04 -11.14 -6.28
CA SER A 244 4.23 -11.02 -4.83
C SER A 244 3.17 -10.14 -4.16
N LEU A 245 2.77 -9.03 -4.79
CA LEU A 245 1.72 -8.15 -4.27
C LEU A 245 0.34 -8.81 -4.32
N GLU A 246 0.03 -9.50 -5.42
CA GLU A 246 -1.21 -10.25 -5.59
C GLU A 246 -1.33 -11.36 -4.52
N ALA A 247 -0.23 -12.05 -4.22
CA ALA A 247 -0.23 -13.13 -3.23
C ALA A 247 -0.29 -12.64 -1.77
N ARG A 248 0.31 -11.49 -1.44
CA ARG A 248 0.51 -11.06 -0.04
C ARG A 248 -0.35 -9.89 0.43
N ILE A 249 -0.75 -8.98 -0.45
CA ILE A 249 -1.51 -7.77 -0.08
C ILE A 249 -2.95 -7.83 -0.59
N LEU A 250 -3.17 -8.37 -1.80
CA LEU A 250 -4.46 -8.29 -2.49
C LEU A 250 -5.44 -9.43 -2.13
N HIS A 251 -5.52 -9.77 -0.84
CA HIS A 251 -6.48 -10.75 -0.34
C HIS A 251 -7.49 -10.15 0.65
N PRO A 252 -8.72 -10.67 0.74
CA PRO A 252 -9.78 -10.12 1.60
C PRO A 252 -9.43 -10.03 3.08
N GLY A 253 -8.49 -10.85 3.57
CA GLY A 253 -8.05 -10.84 4.96
C GLY A 253 -7.17 -9.65 5.38
N VAL A 254 -6.65 -8.83 4.44
CA VAL A 254 -5.84 -7.65 4.79
C VAL A 254 -6.74 -6.43 4.98
N ASN A 255 -6.50 -5.67 6.06
CA ASN A 255 -7.16 -4.40 6.31
C ASN A 255 -6.82 -3.37 5.22
N THR A 256 -7.80 -2.59 4.79
CA THR A 256 -7.64 -1.55 3.77
C THR A 256 -6.56 -0.53 4.14
N MET A 257 -6.37 -0.23 5.44
CA MET A 257 -5.27 0.65 5.91
C MET A 257 -3.88 0.08 5.60
N ASP A 258 -3.66 -1.21 5.86
CA ASP A 258 -2.36 -1.85 5.62
C ASP A 258 -2.04 -1.93 4.12
N ILE A 259 -3.07 -2.14 3.29
CA ILE A 259 -2.93 -2.10 1.83
C ILE A 259 -2.50 -0.69 1.38
N LEU A 260 -3.07 0.37 1.96
CA LEU A 260 -2.70 1.75 1.66
C LEU A 260 -1.29 2.08 2.13
N THR A 261 -0.88 1.65 3.33
CA THR A 261 0.49 1.81 3.81
C THR A 261 1.49 1.10 2.90
N GLY A 262 1.21 -0.16 2.53
CA GLY A 262 2.02 -0.90 1.57
C GLY A 262 2.05 -0.26 0.18
N TYR A 263 0.94 0.35 -0.27
CA TYR A 263 0.86 1.10 -1.52
C TYR A 263 1.76 2.33 -1.52
N VAL A 264 1.72 3.12 -0.43
CA VAL A 264 2.55 4.32 -0.27
C VAL A 264 4.03 3.95 -0.17
N ALA A 265 4.37 2.93 0.61
CA ALA A 265 5.74 2.43 0.70
C ALA A 265 6.25 1.92 -0.66
N ALA A 266 5.41 1.18 -1.41
CA ALA A 266 5.74 0.71 -2.75
C ALA A 266 5.98 1.88 -3.72
N ILE A 267 5.16 2.93 -3.65
CA ILE A 267 5.36 4.15 -4.43
C ILE A 267 6.72 4.77 -4.12
N LYS A 268 7.05 4.97 -2.84
CA LYS A 268 8.31 5.61 -2.43
C LYS A 268 9.52 4.79 -2.87
N ALA A 269 9.51 3.48 -2.65
CA ALA A 269 10.59 2.58 -3.02
C ALA A 269 10.79 2.45 -4.55
N ILE A 270 9.70 2.27 -5.32
CA ILE A 270 9.77 2.12 -6.78
C ILE A 270 10.15 3.44 -7.45
N ARG A 271 9.71 4.58 -6.91
CA ARG A 271 10.10 5.91 -7.42
C ARG A 271 11.61 6.17 -7.23
N HIS A 272 12.19 5.66 -6.15
CA HIS A 272 13.63 5.72 -5.93
C HIS A 272 14.39 4.83 -6.94
N LEU A 273 13.84 3.67 -7.28
CA LEU A 273 14.42 2.75 -8.27
C LEU A 273 14.35 3.30 -9.70
N ASP A 274 13.19 3.80 -10.12
CA ASP A 274 12.94 4.23 -11.50
C ASP A 274 12.24 5.60 -11.55
N GLN A 275 13.02 6.61 -11.94
CA GLN A 275 12.54 7.98 -12.13
C GLN A 275 11.59 8.12 -13.33
N SER A 276 11.52 7.12 -14.23
CA SER A 276 10.61 7.15 -15.38
C SER A 276 9.15 6.83 -15.03
N GLY A 277 8.87 6.30 -13.84
CA GLY A 277 7.52 6.00 -13.35
C GLY A 277 6.77 4.87 -14.08
N VAL A 278 7.39 4.24 -15.08
CA VAL A 278 6.75 3.20 -15.91
C VAL A 278 6.52 1.91 -15.12
N ILE A 279 7.53 1.45 -14.38
CA ILE A 279 7.43 0.25 -13.54
C ILE A 279 6.34 0.44 -12.47
N LEU A 280 6.25 1.66 -11.93
CA LEU A 280 5.24 2.00 -10.92
C LEU A 280 3.83 1.82 -11.47
N GLU A 281 3.52 2.32 -12.66
CA GLU A 281 2.17 2.20 -13.23
C GLU A 281 1.78 0.73 -13.47
N MET A 282 2.70 -0.07 -14.02
CA MET A 282 2.48 -1.49 -14.29
C MET A 282 2.22 -2.30 -13.01
N VAL A 283 3.00 -2.03 -11.96
CA VAL A 283 2.90 -2.70 -10.66
C VAL A 283 1.66 -2.26 -9.88
N THR A 284 1.31 -0.97 -9.96
CA THR A 284 0.23 -0.39 -9.15
C THR A 284 -1.16 -0.61 -9.74
N ALA A 285 -1.29 -0.82 -11.06
CA ALA A 285 -2.57 -1.08 -11.73
C ALA A 285 -3.47 -2.11 -11.01
N PRO A 286 -3.00 -3.33 -10.67
CA PRO A 286 -3.82 -4.32 -9.96
C PRO A 286 -4.24 -3.86 -8.55
N ILE A 287 -3.39 -3.08 -7.86
CA ILE A 287 -3.73 -2.51 -6.55
C ILE A 287 -4.87 -1.48 -6.70
N LYS A 288 -4.79 -0.61 -7.70
CA LYS A 288 -5.83 0.41 -7.96
C LYS A 288 -7.18 -0.24 -8.25
N ASP A 289 -7.19 -1.27 -9.10
CA ASP A 289 -8.42 -2.02 -9.44
C ASP A 289 -9.02 -2.75 -8.24
N TYR A 290 -8.17 -3.24 -7.32
CA TYR A 290 -8.61 -3.89 -6.10
C TYR A 290 -9.20 -2.88 -5.10
N LEU A 291 -8.50 -1.76 -4.86
CA LEU A 291 -8.94 -0.70 -3.95
C LEU A 291 -10.23 0.00 -4.42
N ARG A 292 -10.45 0.13 -5.73
CA ARG A 292 -11.68 0.68 -6.30
C ARG A 292 -12.91 -0.20 -6.03
N LYS A 293 -12.75 -1.51 -5.85
CA LYS A 293 -13.85 -2.44 -5.53
C LYS A 293 -14.26 -2.38 -4.06
N ARG A 294 -13.37 -1.92 -3.18
CA ARG A 294 -13.63 -1.77 -1.74
C ARG A 294 -14.32 -0.43 -1.46
N SER A 295 -15.46 -0.46 -0.80
CA SER A 295 -16.28 0.72 -0.50
C SER A 295 -15.73 1.58 0.63
N ASP A 296 -14.95 0.99 1.54
CA ASP A 296 -14.36 1.65 2.71
C ASP A 296 -13.08 2.42 2.40
N THR A 297 -12.49 2.22 1.22
CA THR A 297 -11.17 2.78 0.89
C THR A 297 -11.12 4.29 0.96
N VAL A 298 -12.13 5.01 0.45
CA VAL A 298 -12.12 6.48 0.43
C VAL A 298 -12.13 7.02 1.87
N ARG A 299 -13.00 6.49 2.72
CA ARG A 299 -13.08 6.85 4.13
C ARG A 299 -11.74 6.61 4.84
N ARG A 300 -11.11 5.47 4.58
CA ARG A 300 -9.80 5.11 5.15
C ARG A 300 -8.66 6.02 4.67
N VAL A 301 -8.62 6.39 3.38
CA VAL A 301 -7.65 7.38 2.86
C VAL A 301 -7.84 8.74 3.51
N VAL A 302 -9.08 9.24 3.58
CA VAL A 302 -9.40 10.51 4.25
C VAL A 302 -8.98 10.47 5.72
N THR A 303 -9.23 9.35 6.38
CA THR A 303 -8.79 9.13 7.76
C THR A 303 -7.26 9.20 7.85
N GLY A 304 -6.52 8.49 6.99
CA GLY A 304 -5.05 8.52 6.95
C GLY A 304 -4.43 9.85 6.54
N LEU A 305 -5.18 10.76 5.91
CA LEU A 305 -4.74 12.13 5.58
C LEU A 305 -5.01 13.12 6.72
N THR A 306 -5.98 12.84 7.60
CA THR A 306 -6.43 13.76 8.65
C THR A 306 -5.95 13.37 10.05
N GLU A 307 -5.82 12.07 10.29
CA GLU A 307 -5.28 11.49 11.51
C GLU A 307 -3.79 11.22 11.33
N GLU A 308 -3.03 11.42 12.42
CA GLU A 308 -1.62 11.04 12.47
C GLU A 308 -1.56 9.52 12.68
N GLY A 309 -1.96 8.78 11.65
CA GLY A 309 -1.81 7.33 11.59
C GLY A 309 -0.40 6.92 11.14
N PRO A 310 -0.07 5.62 11.16
CA PRO A 310 1.22 5.08 10.71
C PRO A 310 1.44 5.23 9.19
N THR A 311 0.52 5.88 8.49
CA THR A 311 0.60 6.12 7.06
C THR A 311 1.26 7.47 6.84
N ASP A 312 2.45 7.49 6.22
CA ASP A 312 3.22 8.70 5.90
C ASP A 312 2.51 9.73 4.98
N LEU A 313 1.24 9.55 4.68
CA LEU A 313 0.45 10.42 3.80
C LEU A 313 0.30 11.84 4.36
N SER A 314 0.23 12.00 5.69
CA SER A 314 0.19 13.31 6.36
C SER A 314 1.50 14.08 6.19
N GLU A 315 2.64 13.39 6.25
CA GLU A 315 3.94 13.99 5.98
C GLU A 315 4.13 14.35 4.51
N GLU A 316 3.64 13.51 3.59
CA GLU A 316 3.66 13.78 2.14
C GLU A 316 2.70 14.92 1.75
N LEU A 317 1.63 15.14 2.52
CA LEU A 317 0.77 16.33 2.42
C LEU A 317 1.55 17.59 2.79
N ALA A 318 2.28 17.56 3.91
CA ALA A 318 3.09 18.70 4.37
C ALA A 318 4.24 19.02 3.40
N LYS A 319 4.92 18.00 2.84
CA LYS A 319 5.99 18.18 1.84
C LYS A 319 5.50 18.84 0.54
N GLY A 320 4.21 18.71 0.25
CA GLY A 320 3.57 19.31 -0.92
C GLY A 320 3.60 20.83 -1.02
N GLU A 321 3.89 21.54 0.06
CA GLU A 321 4.05 23.00 0.06
C GLU A 321 5.24 23.46 -0.80
N SER A 322 6.31 22.66 -0.86
CA SER A 322 7.55 22.99 -1.58
C SER A 322 7.41 23.02 -3.12
N ILE A 323 6.30 22.54 -3.67
CA ILE A 323 6.05 22.48 -5.11
C ILE A 323 5.35 23.76 -5.62
N LYS A 324 4.84 24.62 -4.72
CA LYS A 324 4.13 25.86 -5.10
C LYS A 324 5.01 27.08 -5.38
N ASP A 325 6.30 27.05 -5.06
CA ASP A 325 7.24 28.05 -5.61
C ASP A 325 7.51 27.85 -7.12
N GLY A 326 6.83 26.89 -7.75
CA GLY A 326 6.67 26.76 -9.20
C GLY A 326 5.38 27.38 -9.75
N LYS A 327 4.82 28.41 -9.10
CA LYS A 327 3.67 29.21 -9.59
C LYS A 327 4.05 30.11 -10.78
N ASP A 328 4.75 29.54 -11.76
CA ASP A 328 4.83 30.04 -13.13
C ASP A 328 4.96 28.89 -14.14
N SER A 329 4.36 27.74 -13.83
CA SER A 329 4.09 26.74 -14.86
C SER A 329 2.78 27.09 -15.57
N GLY A 330 2.82 28.14 -16.39
CA GLY A 330 1.95 28.21 -17.56
C GLY A 330 2.17 26.99 -18.45
N PRO A 331 1.51 26.89 -19.62
CA PRO A 331 1.74 25.82 -20.59
C PRO A 331 3.10 26.03 -21.28
N ASP A 332 4.17 26.00 -20.50
CA ASP A 332 5.56 26.00 -20.94
C ASP A 332 6.09 24.56 -20.95
N GLU A 333 5.22 23.61 -21.37
CA GLU A 333 5.59 22.23 -21.72
C GLU A 333 6.70 22.18 -22.78
N PHE A 334 6.97 23.30 -23.45
CA PHE A 334 8.02 23.47 -24.45
C PHE A 334 9.34 24.03 -23.90
N SER A 335 9.38 24.56 -22.67
CA SER A 335 10.62 25.12 -22.11
C SER A 335 11.62 24.05 -21.62
N ASN A 336 11.15 22.81 -21.37
CA ASN A 336 11.97 21.66 -20.95
C ASN A 336 12.22 20.63 -22.07
N TRP A 337 12.37 21.08 -23.32
CA TRP A 337 12.63 20.18 -24.46
C TRP A 337 14.01 19.48 -24.39
N GLU A 338 15.00 20.09 -23.74
CA GLU A 338 16.35 19.54 -23.60
C GLU A 338 16.42 18.33 -22.64
N ASN A 339 15.51 18.28 -21.66
CA ASN A 339 15.41 17.20 -20.68
C ASN A 339 14.37 16.15 -21.07
N TRP A 340 13.80 16.26 -22.27
CA TRP A 340 12.81 15.31 -22.74
C TRP A 340 13.49 14.05 -23.28
N GLU A 341 13.39 12.97 -22.50
CA GLU A 341 13.78 11.64 -22.96
C GLU A 341 12.53 10.87 -23.45
N PRO A 342 12.64 10.14 -24.58
CA PRO A 342 11.59 9.24 -25.00
C PRO A 342 11.45 8.08 -24.00
N ASP A 343 10.24 7.58 -23.85
CA ASP A 343 9.97 6.49 -22.93
C ASP A 343 10.78 5.23 -23.30
N PRO A 344 11.32 4.48 -22.31
CA PRO A 344 12.13 3.30 -22.57
C PRO A 344 11.37 2.20 -23.32
N PHE A 345 12.09 1.45 -24.14
CA PHE A 345 11.54 0.41 -25.02
C PHE A 345 10.98 -0.79 -24.21
N GLY A 346 9.85 -1.36 -24.63
CA GLY A 346 9.23 -2.55 -24.00
C GLY A 346 7.85 -2.35 -23.35
N ILE A 347 7.26 -1.16 -23.50
CA ILE A 347 5.92 -0.85 -22.96
C ILE A 347 4.84 -1.25 -23.98
N ASP A 348 3.82 -1.97 -23.53
CA ASP A 348 2.67 -2.31 -24.37
C ASP A 348 1.88 -1.02 -24.71
N ALA A 349 1.73 -0.75 -26.01
CA ALA A 349 1.09 0.45 -26.54
C ALA A 349 -0.39 0.61 -26.12
N ASN A 350 -1.02 -0.44 -25.58
CA ASN A 350 -2.39 -0.37 -25.07
C ASN A 350 -2.50 0.16 -23.63
N LEU A 351 -1.44 0.09 -22.81
CA LEU A 351 -1.44 0.73 -21.48
C LEU A 351 -1.41 2.27 -21.60
N MET A 352 -0.86 2.76 -22.70
CA MET A 352 -0.68 4.19 -23.04
C MET A 352 -1.95 4.91 -23.49
N LYS A 353 -3.04 4.18 -23.80
CA LYS A 353 -4.27 4.81 -24.34
C LYS A 353 -5.10 5.56 -23.30
N TYR A 354 -4.88 5.30 -22.01
CA TYR A 354 -5.75 5.82 -20.96
C TYR A 354 -5.17 7.00 -20.17
N ASN A 355 -3.85 7.19 -20.10
CA ASN A 355 -3.26 8.27 -19.31
C ASN A 355 -2.04 8.87 -20.03
N SER A 356 -2.02 10.20 -20.17
CA SER A 356 -0.84 10.91 -20.68
C SER A 356 0.31 10.69 -19.72
N SER A 357 1.26 9.87 -20.15
CA SER A 357 2.28 9.24 -19.33
C SER A 357 3.23 10.23 -18.63
N LYS A 358 3.29 11.51 -19.03
CA LYS A 358 4.06 12.55 -18.32
C LYS A 358 3.37 13.10 -17.07
N ILE A 359 2.04 13.12 -17.01
CA ILE A 359 1.30 13.76 -15.91
C ILE A 359 1.32 12.87 -14.65
N MET A 360 1.27 11.53 -14.81
CA MET A 360 1.47 10.61 -13.69
C MET A 360 2.94 10.52 -13.23
N ARG A 361 3.92 10.92 -14.06
CA ARG A 361 5.35 10.83 -13.74
C ARG A 361 5.81 11.88 -12.73
N SER A 362 5.17 13.04 -12.70
CA SER A 362 5.37 14.09 -11.69
C SER A 362 4.26 14.12 -10.64
N ALA A 363 3.29 13.20 -10.71
CA ALA A 363 2.18 13.15 -9.78
C ALA A 363 2.68 12.81 -8.37
N ASP A 364 2.41 13.70 -7.42
CA ASP A 364 2.66 13.44 -6.01
C ASP A 364 1.92 12.20 -5.54
N ILE A 365 2.42 11.58 -4.47
CA ILE A 365 1.84 10.38 -3.87
C ILE A 365 0.33 10.56 -3.68
N ILE A 366 -0.09 11.72 -3.20
CA ILE A 366 -1.50 12.09 -3.01
C ILE A 366 -2.27 12.13 -4.33
N SER A 367 -1.71 12.70 -5.40
CA SER A 367 -2.36 12.70 -6.71
C SER A 367 -2.57 11.28 -7.20
N MET A 368 -1.59 10.39 -7.01
CA MET A 368 -1.72 8.98 -7.40
C MET A 368 -2.75 8.22 -6.56
N VAL A 369 -2.89 8.54 -5.27
CA VAL A 369 -3.97 7.99 -4.42
C VAL A 369 -5.33 8.52 -4.88
N VAL A 370 -5.44 9.80 -5.24
CA VAL A 370 -6.69 10.40 -5.76
C VAL A 370 -7.07 9.82 -7.12
N ASP A 371 -6.09 9.53 -7.98
CA ASP A 371 -6.29 8.93 -9.30
C ASP A 371 -6.91 7.52 -9.23
N ILE A 372 -6.78 6.81 -8.10
CA ILE A 372 -7.43 5.50 -7.88
C ILE A 372 -8.95 5.62 -8.09
N TYR A 373 -9.52 6.74 -7.65
CA TYR A 373 -10.96 6.97 -7.61
C TYR A 373 -11.49 7.71 -8.84
N GLY A 374 -10.61 8.31 -9.65
CA GLY A 374 -10.97 8.97 -10.91
C GLY A 374 -11.65 10.32 -10.77
N SER A 375 -12.34 10.62 -9.66
CA SER A 375 -12.94 11.93 -9.40
C SER A 375 -12.55 12.51 -8.03
N LYS A 376 -12.24 13.81 -8.02
CA LYS A 376 -11.92 14.57 -6.80
C LYS A 376 -13.16 14.82 -5.92
N GLU A 377 -14.35 14.81 -6.51
CA GLU A 377 -15.61 15.13 -5.84
C GLU A 377 -16.04 14.04 -4.84
N LEU A 378 -15.82 12.76 -5.16
CA LEU A 378 -16.10 11.66 -4.24
C LEU A 378 -15.24 11.76 -2.99
N PHE A 379 -13.96 12.07 -3.16
CA PHE A 379 -13.03 12.30 -2.05
C PHE A 379 -13.50 13.44 -1.14
N MET A 380 -13.95 14.56 -1.73
CA MET A 380 -14.41 15.73 -0.96
C MET A 380 -15.74 15.49 -0.25
N THR A 381 -16.65 14.74 -0.85
CA THR A 381 -17.93 14.39 -0.23
C THR A 381 -17.70 13.52 1.00
N GLU A 382 -16.83 12.52 0.90
CA GLU A 382 -16.43 11.68 2.04
C GLU A 382 -15.65 12.48 3.09
N TYR A 383 -14.75 13.38 2.68
CA TYR A 383 -14.05 14.30 3.60
C TYR A 383 -15.05 15.15 4.39
N ARG A 384 -16.03 15.75 3.72
CA ARG A 384 -17.09 16.53 4.35
C ARG A 384 -17.90 15.70 5.34
N ASN A 385 -18.26 14.47 4.98
CA ASN A 385 -19.02 13.57 5.85
C ASN A 385 -18.22 13.17 7.10
N LEU A 386 -16.96 12.77 6.93
CA LEU A 386 -16.09 12.40 8.05
C LEU A 386 -15.81 13.59 8.98
N MET A 387 -15.55 14.76 8.40
CA MET A 387 -15.36 15.99 9.15
C MET A 387 -16.64 16.36 9.93
N ALA A 388 -17.82 16.21 9.32
CA ALA A 388 -19.09 16.45 10.00
C ALA A 388 -19.26 15.51 11.21
N ASP A 389 -19.02 14.21 11.03
CA ASP A 389 -19.10 13.22 12.11
C ASP A 389 -18.10 13.54 13.24
N ARG A 390 -16.85 13.88 12.91
CA ARG A 390 -15.82 14.24 13.90
C ARG A 390 -16.18 15.50 14.69
N LEU A 391 -16.68 16.54 14.01
CA LEU A 391 -17.10 17.79 14.64
C LEU A 391 -18.32 17.62 15.57
N LEU A 392 -19.21 16.68 15.26
CA LEU A 392 -20.39 16.38 16.09
C LEU A 392 -20.05 15.45 17.25
N ALA A 393 -19.11 14.53 17.07
CA ALA A 393 -18.63 13.65 18.12
C ALA A 393 -17.84 14.43 19.19
N HIS A 394 -16.86 15.25 18.81
CA HIS A 394 -16.02 15.95 19.78
C HIS A 394 -16.39 17.42 19.93
N LEU A 395 -17.25 17.74 20.90
CA LEU A 395 -17.61 19.13 21.23
C LEU A 395 -16.42 19.95 21.77
N ASP A 396 -15.46 19.30 22.43
CA ASP A 396 -14.19 19.88 22.92
C ASP A 396 -13.11 19.94 21.82
N PHE A 397 -13.54 20.37 20.63
CA PHE A 397 -12.73 20.34 19.43
C PHE A 397 -11.51 21.27 19.49
N ASN A 398 -10.32 20.75 19.17
CA ASN A 398 -9.16 21.55 18.80
C ASN A 398 -9.26 21.96 17.33
N SER A 399 -9.77 23.16 17.07
CA SER A 399 -9.96 23.70 15.73
C SER A 399 -8.66 23.83 14.93
N GLU A 400 -7.50 23.94 15.58
CA GLU A 400 -6.23 24.24 14.90
C GLU A 400 -5.74 23.11 14.00
N LYS A 401 -5.89 21.84 14.44
CA LYS A 401 -5.45 20.67 13.66
C LYS A 401 -6.26 20.54 12.37
N GLU A 402 -7.56 20.70 12.44
CA GLU A 402 -8.45 20.58 11.29
C GLU A 402 -8.33 21.78 10.33
N ILE A 403 -8.10 22.99 10.86
CA ILE A 403 -7.77 24.16 10.04
C ILE A 403 -6.49 23.90 9.25
N ARG A 404 -5.43 23.39 9.88
CA ARG A 404 -4.17 23.05 9.19
C ARG A 404 -4.39 22.01 8.09
N ASN A 405 -5.11 20.93 8.39
CA ASN A 405 -5.42 19.89 7.41
C ASN A 405 -6.23 20.45 6.22
N LEU A 406 -7.19 21.32 6.50
CA LEU A 406 -8.01 21.96 5.48
C LEU A 406 -7.19 22.94 4.61
N GLU A 407 -6.23 23.68 5.17
CA GLU A 407 -5.30 24.52 4.42
C GLU A 407 -4.40 23.68 3.49
N LEU A 408 -3.85 22.57 3.97
CA LEU A 408 -3.07 21.63 3.15
C LEU A 408 -3.91 21.07 1.98
N LEU A 409 -5.18 20.73 2.24
CA LEU A 409 -6.09 20.26 1.20
C LEU A 409 -6.47 21.36 0.21
N LYS A 410 -6.70 22.60 0.67
CA LYS A 410 -6.93 23.77 -0.20
C LYS A 410 -5.74 24.01 -1.13
N ILE A 411 -4.53 23.81 -0.61
CA ILE A 411 -3.31 23.94 -1.40
C ILE A 411 -3.31 22.96 -2.58
N ARG A 412 -3.74 21.72 -2.39
CA ARG A 412 -3.69 20.67 -3.41
C ARG A 412 -4.91 20.64 -4.35
N PHE A 413 -6.10 20.82 -3.81
CA PHE A 413 -7.36 20.59 -4.53
C PHE A 413 -8.07 21.87 -4.97
N GLY A 414 -7.63 23.03 -4.48
CA GLY A 414 -8.27 24.33 -4.73
C GLY A 414 -9.38 24.64 -3.72
N GLU A 415 -9.80 25.90 -3.70
CA GLU A 415 -10.66 26.45 -2.64
C GLU A 415 -12.16 26.21 -2.88
N SER A 416 -12.61 26.10 -4.14
CA SER A 416 -14.05 26.09 -4.49
C SER A 416 -14.80 24.89 -3.90
N LEU A 417 -14.19 23.71 -3.91
CA LEU A 417 -14.83 22.48 -3.45
C LEU A 417 -14.74 22.28 -1.93
N LEU A 418 -13.80 22.97 -1.27
CA LEU A 418 -13.58 22.89 0.19
C LEU A 418 -14.25 24.04 0.95
N HIS A 419 -14.92 24.94 0.26
CA HIS A 419 -15.64 26.05 0.88
C HIS A 419 -16.70 25.58 1.90
N SER A 420 -17.37 24.47 1.62
CA SER A 420 -18.34 23.86 2.55
C SER A 420 -17.71 23.49 3.90
N CYS A 421 -16.55 22.85 3.87
CA CYS A 421 -15.80 22.43 5.05
C CYS A 421 -15.27 23.63 5.85
N GLU A 422 -14.87 24.71 5.17
CA GLU A 422 -14.46 25.96 5.82
C GLU A 422 -15.63 26.62 6.56
N VAL A 423 -16.81 26.67 5.94
CA VAL A 423 -18.02 27.19 6.60
C VAL A 423 -18.39 26.32 7.80
N MET A 424 -18.23 24.99 7.73
CA MET A 424 -18.46 24.09 8.87
C MET A 424 -17.55 24.43 10.07
N LEU A 425 -16.26 24.69 9.86
CA LEU A 425 -15.36 25.11 10.95
C LEU A 425 -15.78 26.47 11.53
N LYS A 426 -16.15 27.41 10.66
CA LYS A 426 -16.63 28.71 11.09
C LYS A 426 -17.90 28.58 11.93
N ASP A 427 -18.85 27.75 11.53
CA ASP A 427 -20.08 27.47 12.27
C ASP A 427 -19.78 26.97 13.70
N VAL A 428 -18.77 26.10 13.87
CA VAL A 428 -18.36 25.61 15.20
C VAL A 428 -17.79 26.73 16.06
N THR A 429 -16.91 27.57 15.50
CA THR A 429 -16.34 28.71 16.23
C THR A 429 -17.38 29.77 16.59
N ASP A 430 -18.29 30.07 15.65
CA ASP A 430 -19.40 31.00 15.87
C ASP A 430 -20.39 30.45 16.90
N SER A 431 -20.64 29.13 16.90
CA SER A 431 -21.47 28.46 17.92
C SER A 431 -20.88 28.59 19.32
N LYS A 432 -19.58 28.35 19.50
CA LYS A 432 -18.90 28.53 20.80
C LYS A 432 -19.06 29.97 21.31
N ARG A 433 -18.91 30.95 20.41
CA ARG A 433 -19.11 32.37 20.73
C ARG A 433 -20.55 32.71 21.10
N ILE A 434 -21.53 32.14 20.39
CA ILE A 434 -22.96 32.36 20.67
C ILE A 434 -23.35 31.73 22.01
N ASN A 435 -22.92 30.49 22.28
CA ASN A 435 -23.16 29.83 23.56
C ASN A 435 -22.57 30.65 24.70
N ALA A 436 -21.31 31.09 24.60
CA ALA A 436 -20.67 31.92 25.62
C ALA A 436 -21.43 33.23 25.89
N HIS A 437 -22.05 33.81 24.84
CA HIS A 437 -22.86 35.02 25.00
C HIS A 437 -24.21 34.73 25.68
N ILE A 438 -24.90 33.66 25.27
CA ILE A 438 -26.21 33.29 25.84
C ILE A 438 -26.07 32.85 27.31
N HIS A 439 -25.00 32.13 27.66
CA HIS A 439 -24.70 31.77 29.05
C HIS A 439 -24.14 32.94 29.87
N GLY A 440 -23.48 33.91 29.23
CA GLY A 440 -22.94 35.10 29.88
C GLY A 440 -24.00 36.17 30.19
N ASP A 441 -25.14 36.14 29.49
CA ASP A 441 -26.25 37.05 29.73
C ASP A 441 -27.06 36.55 30.94
N GLY A 442 -26.70 37.03 32.13
CA GLY A 442 -27.15 36.53 33.44
C GLY A 442 -28.66 36.54 33.74
N ASN A 443 -29.53 36.85 32.77
CA ASN A 443 -30.98 36.76 32.89
C ASN A 443 -31.55 35.34 32.67
N VAL A 444 -30.74 34.37 32.23
CA VAL A 444 -31.18 32.97 32.02
C VAL A 444 -31.01 32.11 33.30
N ASN A 445 -30.16 32.54 34.24
CA ASN A 445 -29.62 31.67 35.29
C ASN A 445 -30.52 31.48 36.53
N GLU A 446 -31.60 32.24 36.72
CA GLU A 446 -32.41 32.12 37.94
C GLU A 446 -33.38 30.91 37.94
N ASN A 447 -33.61 30.25 36.80
CA ASN A 447 -34.56 29.12 36.67
C ASN A 447 -34.11 28.04 35.64
N GLN A 448 -32.81 27.86 35.44
CA GLN A 448 -32.29 26.87 34.48
C GLN A 448 -32.14 25.49 35.15
N LEU A 449 -32.91 24.50 34.71
CA LEU A 449 -32.87 23.13 35.24
C LEU A 449 -31.67 22.32 34.70
N PHE A 450 -31.19 22.65 33.49
CA PHE A 450 -30.14 21.91 32.79
C PHE A 450 -29.19 22.86 32.05
N ASP A 451 -27.88 22.58 32.08
CA ASP A 451 -26.89 23.30 31.27
C ASP A 451 -26.98 22.84 29.80
N ILE A 452 -27.34 23.76 28.90
CA ILE A 452 -27.52 23.46 27.47
C ILE A 452 -26.46 24.18 26.65
N SER A 453 -25.55 23.40 26.07
CA SER A 453 -24.65 23.87 25.02
C SER A 453 -25.18 23.41 23.66
N SER A 454 -25.40 24.34 22.73
CA SER A 454 -25.92 24.02 21.39
C SER A 454 -24.85 24.19 20.31
N LEU A 455 -24.82 23.31 19.31
CA LEU A 455 -24.04 23.53 18.10
C LEU A 455 -24.97 24.06 17.00
N ILE A 456 -24.72 25.30 16.56
CA ILE A 456 -25.54 26.00 15.57
C ILE A 456 -24.86 25.87 14.21
N ILE A 457 -25.50 25.15 13.30
CA ILE A 457 -24.93 24.74 12.01
C ILE A 457 -25.69 25.34 10.82
N SER A 458 -24.97 25.59 9.73
CA SER A 458 -25.54 26.09 8.48
C SER A 458 -26.06 24.93 7.61
N ALA A 459 -27.38 24.82 7.45
CA ALA A 459 -28.03 23.68 6.78
C ALA A 459 -27.61 23.43 5.31
N GLN A 460 -27.07 24.43 4.60
CA GLN A 460 -26.69 24.30 3.19
C GLN A 460 -25.31 23.68 2.99
N PHE A 461 -24.40 23.83 3.96
CA PHE A 461 -22.99 23.46 3.81
C PHE A 461 -22.66 22.11 4.48
N TRP A 462 -23.45 21.74 5.49
CA TRP A 462 -23.35 20.44 6.14
C TRP A 462 -24.00 19.34 5.28
N PRO A 463 -23.52 18.08 5.36
CA PRO A 463 -24.19 16.95 4.72
C PRO A 463 -25.63 16.75 5.23
N SER A 464 -26.43 15.95 4.50
CA SER A 464 -27.76 15.63 4.99
C SER A 464 -27.70 14.69 6.19
N PHE A 465 -28.43 15.08 7.23
CA PHE A 465 -28.55 14.35 8.50
C PHE A 465 -29.64 13.30 8.43
N ASN A 466 -29.53 12.28 9.28
CA ASN A 466 -30.60 11.31 9.48
C ASN A 466 -31.92 12.00 9.89
N LYS A 467 -33.03 11.60 9.26
CA LYS A 467 -34.38 12.19 9.47
C LYS A 467 -35.13 11.54 10.63
N GLU A 468 -34.42 10.97 11.60
CA GLU A 468 -35.07 10.46 12.80
C GLU A 468 -35.60 11.62 13.64
N SER A 469 -36.84 11.47 14.11
CA SER A 469 -37.49 12.43 15.01
C SER A 469 -37.64 11.80 16.38
N LEU A 470 -37.09 12.45 17.40
CA LEU A 470 -37.28 12.08 18.80
C LEU A 470 -38.21 13.10 19.46
N GLN A 471 -39.27 12.63 20.12
CA GLN A 471 -40.04 13.48 21.03
C GLN A 471 -39.29 13.64 22.34
N LEU A 472 -39.02 14.89 22.73
CA LEU A 472 -38.34 15.21 23.98
C LEU A 472 -39.36 15.34 25.12
N PRO A 473 -38.97 15.03 26.36
CA PRO A 473 -39.73 15.39 27.55
C PRO A 473 -40.04 16.89 27.63
N GLU A 474 -41.18 17.24 28.23
CA GLU A 474 -41.69 18.63 28.30
C GLU A 474 -40.71 19.60 28.95
N GLU A 475 -39.96 19.14 29.96
CA GLU A 475 -38.97 19.93 30.70
C GLU A 475 -37.80 20.36 29.80
N ILE A 476 -37.27 19.42 29.01
CA ILE A 476 -36.20 19.68 28.05
C ILE A 476 -36.71 20.57 26.91
N GLU A 477 -37.94 20.34 26.45
CA GLU A 477 -38.55 21.15 25.40
C GLU A 477 -38.75 22.62 25.84
N ASN A 478 -39.08 22.84 27.11
CA ASN A 478 -39.21 24.19 27.67
C ASN A 478 -37.87 24.93 27.71
N GLU A 479 -36.79 24.25 28.09
CA GLU A 479 -35.45 24.84 28.05
C GLU A 479 -35.00 25.12 26.60
N PHE A 480 -35.30 24.23 25.65
CA PHE A 480 -35.03 24.47 24.23
C PHE A 480 -35.77 25.71 23.70
N LYS A 481 -37.02 25.92 24.15
CA LYS A 481 -37.80 27.13 23.83
C LYS A 481 -37.19 28.39 24.45
N LYS A 482 -36.69 28.33 25.69
CA LYS A 482 -35.97 29.44 26.33
C LYS A 482 -34.71 29.80 25.54
N TYR A 483 -33.90 28.80 25.19
CA TYR A 483 -32.71 28.98 24.38
C TYR A 483 -33.03 29.58 22.99
N THR A 484 -34.08 29.10 22.34
CA THR A 484 -34.51 29.60 21.03
C THR A 484 -34.88 31.09 21.08
N LYS A 485 -35.58 31.53 22.13
CA LYS A 485 -35.91 32.95 22.34
C LYS A 485 -34.67 33.81 22.58
N ALA A 486 -33.71 33.33 23.37
CA ALA A 486 -32.44 34.03 23.58
C ALA A 486 -31.67 34.18 22.27
N TYR A 487 -31.64 33.13 21.44
CA TYR A 487 -31.02 33.18 20.12
C TYR A 487 -31.72 34.14 19.16
N GLU A 488 -33.05 34.16 19.10
CA GLU A 488 -33.82 35.12 18.28
C GLU A 488 -33.54 36.57 18.67
N GLY A 489 -33.32 36.83 19.98
CA GLY A 489 -32.90 38.14 20.49
C GLY A 489 -31.50 38.55 20.03
N TYR A 490 -30.56 37.61 19.99
CA TYR A 490 -29.18 37.86 19.55
C TYR A 490 -29.05 37.99 18.02
N LYS A 491 -29.73 37.09 17.28
CA LYS A 491 -29.71 37.01 15.81
C LYS A 491 -31.13 37.25 15.28
N GLY A 492 -31.47 38.52 15.08
CA GLY A 492 -32.77 38.91 14.52
C GLY A 492 -33.07 38.23 13.17
N ASN A 493 -34.35 37.89 12.97
CA ASN A 493 -34.90 37.24 11.77
C ASN A 493 -34.40 35.81 11.48
N ARG A 494 -33.90 35.08 12.49
CA ARG A 494 -33.50 33.68 12.38
C ARG A 494 -34.09 32.87 13.53
N THR A 495 -34.66 31.70 13.22
CA THR A 495 -35.18 30.75 14.21
C THR A 495 -34.37 29.46 14.16
N LEU A 496 -34.30 28.75 15.28
CA LEU A 496 -33.57 27.48 15.38
C LEU A 496 -34.48 26.30 15.04
N ASN A 497 -33.95 25.35 14.26
CA ASN A 497 -34.57 24.06 14.04
C ASN A 497 -33.72 22.99 14.75
N TRP A 498 -34.28 22.39 15.80
CA TRP A 498 -33.57 21.45 16.65
C TRP A 498 -33.49 20.06 16.01
N ARG A 499 -32.29 19.49 15.99
CA ARG A 499 -32.05 18.08 15.67
C ARG A 499 -31.88 17.31 16.97
N THR A 500 -32.90 16.55 17.35
CA THR A 500 -33.01 15.99 18.71
C THR A 500 -32.28 14.66 18.89
N VAL A 501 -31.88 14.00 17.80
CA VAL A 501 -31.21 12.68 17.84
C VAL A 501 -29.69 12.82 17.90
N THR A 502 -29.13 13.82 17.22
CA THR A 502 -27.69 14.08 17.13
C THR A 502 -27.27 15.02 18.25
N GLY A 503 -26.76 14.47 19.34
CA GLY A 503 -26.25 15.25 20.48
C GLY A 503 -25.54 14.35 21.49
N ARG A 504 -25.07 14.97 22.58
CA ARG A 504 -24.53 14.28 23.75
C ARG A 504 -25.21 14.82 25.00
N VAL A 505 -25.57 13.93 25.90
CA VAL A 505 -26.22 14.27 27.16
C VAL A 505 -25.43 13.61 28.27
N ASN A 506 -24.93 14.42 29.20
CA ASN A 506 -24.33 13.93 30.43
C ASN A 506 -25.48 13.67 31.40
N ILE A 507 -25.64 12.41 31.81
CA ILE A 507 -26.69 12.02 32.75
C ILE A 507 -26.06 11.45 34.00
N VAL A 508 -26.60 11.87 35.14
CA VAL A 508 -26.30 11.29 36.45
C VAL A 508 -27.53 10.48 36.85
N ILE A 509 -27.38 9.16 36.92
CA ILE A 509 -28.46 8.25 37.27
C ILE A 509 -28.26 7.81 38.73
N GLU A 510 -29.23 8.11 39.58
CA GLU A 510 -29.26 7.67 40.97
C GLU A 510 -30.27 6.52 41.13
N ILE A 511 -29.78 5.32 41.46
CA ILE A 511 -30.62 4.13 41.71
C ILE A 511 -30.24 3.55 43.06
N GLY A 512 -31.09 3.73 44.07
CA GLY A 512 -30.82 3.29 45.44
C GLY A 512 -29.58 3.99 46.01
N ASP A 513 -28.52 3.22 46.28
CA ASP A 513 -27.23 3.71 46.80
C ASP A 513 -26.18 3.96 45.70
N ARG A 514 -26.51 3.78 44.41
CA ARG A 514 -25.55 3.95 43.29
C ARG A 514 -25.81 5.26 42.54
N THR A 515 -24.73 6.00 42.29
CA THR A 515 -24.69 7.13 41.36
C THR A 515 -23.83 6.74 40.15
N LEU A 516 -24.41 6.75 38.95
CA LEU A 516 -23.69 6.51 37.69
C LEU A 516 -23.63 7.82 36.90
N ASP A 517 -22.43 8.31 36.61
CA ASP A 517 -22.19 9.42 35.71
C ASP A 517 -21.77 8.86 34.35
N MET A 518 -22.49 9.23 33.30
CA MET A 518 -22.21 8.76 31.94
C MET A 518 -22.63 9.77 30.88
N VAL A 519 -21.90 9.76 29.76
CA VAL A 519 -22.21 10.53 28.56
C VAL A 519 -22.92 9.60 27.59
N VAL A 520 -24.15 9.93 27.21
CA VAL A 520 -24.95 9.09 26.31
C VAL A 520 -25.61 9.90 25.20
N SER A 521 -26.08 9.21 24.16
CA SER A 521 -26.89 9.84 23.12
C SER A 521 -28.26 10.31 23.67
N PRO A 522 -28.86 11.37 23.10
CA PRO A 522 -30.16 11.88 23.52
C PRO A 522 -31.26 10.83 23.50
N THR A 523 -31.22 9.88 22.56
CA THR A 523 -32.23 8.80 22.53
C THR A 523 -32.09 7.90 23.75
N LEU A 524 -30.87 7.51 24.11
CA LEU A 524 -30.61 6.68 25.30
C LEU A 524 -31.03 7.40 26.58
N ALA A 525 -30.75 8.70 26.70
CA ALA A 525 -31.18 9.53 27.82
C ALA A 525 -32.72 9.61 27.93
N VAL A 526 -33.41 9.86 26.83
CA VAL A 526 -34.89 9.93 26.82
C VAL A 526 -35.53 8.59 27.17
N ILE A 527 -34.94 7.46 26.75
CA ILE A 527 -35.43 6.13 27.14
C ILE A 527 -35.41 6.00 28.66
N ILE A 528 -34.27 6.24 29.31
CA ILE A 528 -34.16 6.15 30.79
C ILE A 528 -35.06 7.16 31.49
N TYR A 529 -35.18 8.37 30.95
CA TYR A 529 -36.07 9.39 31.50
C TYR A 529 -37.52 8.89 31.62
N HIS A 530 -38.03 8.16 30.63
CA HIS A 530 -39.38 7.57 30.72
C HIS A 530 -39.50 6.46 31.76
N PHE A 531 -38.41 5.74 32.07
CA PHE A 531 -38.39 4.75 33.15
C PHE A 531 -38.48 5.37 34.56
N GLN A 532 -38.19 6.67 34.71
CA GLN A 532 -38.41 7.39 35.96
C GLN A 532 -39.91 7.49 36.32
N ASN A 533 -40.78 7.62 35.32
CA ASN A 533 -42.23 7.77 35.52
C ASN A 533 -42.94 6.43 35.70
N LYS A 534 -42.44 5.37 35.04
CA LYS A 534 -43.04 4.03 35.06
C LYS A 534 -41.93 2.98 34.96
N SER A 535 -41.91 2.02 35.87
CA SER A 535 -40.86 1.00 35.96
C SER A 535 -40.94 -0.10 34.89
N GLU A 536 -42.10 -0.30 34.27
CA GLU A 536 -42.34 -1.32 33.25
C GLU A 536 -42.91 -0.72 31.97
N TRP A 537 -42.29 -1.03 30.84
CA TRP A 537 -42.68 -0.51 29.53
C TRP A 537 -42.70 -1.58 28.45
N ALA A 538 -43.73 -1.56 27.60
CA ALA A 538 -43.74 -2.33 26.36
C ALA A 538 -43.04 -1.57 25.22
N ILE A 539 -42.36 -2.28 24.31
CA ILE A 539 -41.65 -1.69 23.15
C ILE A 539 -42.58 -0.83 22.30
N GLU A 540 -43.80 -1.31 22.05
CA GLU A 540 -44.78 -0.63 21.20
C GLU A 540 -45.25 0.68 21.84
N GLU A 541 -45.43 0.69 23.17
CA GLU A 541 -45.76 1.88 23.95
C GLU A 541 -44.62 2.90 23.89
N LEU A 542 -43.39 2.48 24.16
CA LEU A 542 -42.22 3.35 24.08
C LEU A 542 -41.97 3.87 22.67
N SER A 543 -42.19 3.04 21.64
CA SER A 543 -42.08 3.46 20.24
C SER A 543 -43.11 4.54 19.88
N SER A 544 -44.33 4.42 20.39
CA SER A 544 -45.38 5.44 20.17
C SER A 544 -45.06 6.78 20.85
N ILE A 545 -44.47 6.74 22.05
CA ILE A 545 -44.13 7.93 22.85
C ILE A 545 -42.89 8.62 22.29
N THR A 546 -41.82 7.86 22.04
CA THR A 546 -40.54 8.41 21.55
C THR A 546 -40.57 8.74 20.06
N LYS A 547 -41.55 8.18 19.31
CA LYS A 547 -41.64 8.17 17.83
C LYS A 547 -40.43 7.51 17.15
N VAL A 548 -39.69 6.68 17.87
CA VAL A 548 -38.58 5.90 17.32
C VAL A 548 -39.07 4.52 16.86
N PRO A 549 -38.64 4.01 15.70
CA PRO A 549 -39.01 2.68 15.23
C PRO A 549 -38.64 1.59 16.25
N ALA A 550 -39.52 0.61 16.46
CA ALA A 550 -39.33 -0.48 17.42
C ALA A 550 -38.01 -1.27 17.22
N SER A 551 -37.53 -1.40 15.98
CA SER A 551 -36.26 -2.07 15.67
C SER A 551 -35.02 -1.29 16.14
N ALA A 552 -35.01 0.03 15.95
CA ALA A 552 -33.95 0.91 16.44
C ALA A 552 -33.99 1.02 17.97
N LEU A 553 -35.20 1.13 18.54
CA LEU A 553 -35.40 1.17 19.98
C LEU A 553 -34.89 -0.10 20.67
N ARG A 554 -35.14 -1.29 20.10
CA ARG A 554 -34.63 -2.55 20.64
C ARG A 554 -33.11 -2.58 20.70
N ARG A 555 -32.42 -2.15 19.63
CA ARG A 555 -30.95 -2.04 19.60
C ARG A 555 -30.43 -1.07 20.68
N ARG A 556 -31.07 0.09 20.82
CA ARG A 556 -30.70 1.10 21.82
C ARG A 556 -30.96 0.63 23.26
N ILE A 557 -32.00 -0.17 23.50
CA ILE A 557 -32.26 -0.76 24.83
C ILE A 557 -31.24 -1.84 25.18
N SER A 558 -30.69 -2.57 24.19
CA SER A 558 -29.62 -3.55 24.44
C SER A 558 -28.41 -2.95 25.15
N PHE A 559 -28.08 -1.68 24.88
CA PHE A 559 -27.05 -0.94 25.61
C PHE A 559 -27.33 -0.92 27.13
N TRP A 560 -28.56 -0.58 27.51
CA TRP A 560 -28.99 -0.56 28.91
C TRP A 560 -29.13 -1.94 29.54
N GLN A 561 -29.40 -2.96 28.73
CA GLN A 561 -29.35 -4.37 29.17
C GLN A 561 -27.92 -4.81 29.48
N ASN A 562 -26.95 -4.43 28.63
CA ASN A 562 -25.54 -4.74 28.85
C ASN A 562 -25.01 -4.05 30.12
N HIS A 563 -25.45 -2.83 30.40
CA HIS A 563 -25.15 -2.13 31.65
C HIS A 563 -25.93 -2.65 32.88
N GLY A 564 -26.85 -3.61 32.70
CA GLY A 564 -27.61 -4.23 33.79
C GLY A 564 -28.69 -3.35 34.41
N LEU A 565 -29.08 -2.25 33.75
CA LEU A 565 -30.10 -1.31 34.26
C LEU A 565 -31.53 -1.73 33.89
N ILE A 566 -31.68 -2.38 32.73
CA ILE A 566 -32.98 -2.81 32.18
C ILE A 566 -32.92 -4.32 31.90
N SER A 567 -34.00 -5.05 32.23
CA SER A 567 -34.14 -6.47 31.87
C SER A 567 -35.42 -6.75 31.09
N GLU A 568 -35.37 -7.78 30.24
CA GLU A 568 -36.52 -8.27 29.47
C GLU A 568 -37.21 -9.40 30.24
N THR A 569 -38.36 -9.10 30.85
CA THR A 569 -39.13 -10.09 31.64
C THR A 569 -40.00 -10.97 30.75
N SER A 570 -40.49 -10.39 29.64
CA SER A 570 -41.25 -11.07 28.59
C SER A 570 -40.92 -10.44 27.23
N PRO A 571 -41.12 -11.13 26.09
CA PRO A 571 -40.72 -10.60 24.79
C PRO A 571 -41.37 -9.24 24.53
N GLY A 572 -40.53 -8.19 24.51
CA GLY A 572 -40.98 -6.82 24.28
C GLY A 572 -41.51 -6.05 25.50
N VAL A 573 -41.36 -6.57 26.72
CA VAL A 573 -41.62 -5.84 27.97
C VAL A 573 -40.33 -5.72 28.77
N PHE A 574 -39.97 -4.49 29.08
CA PHE A 574 -38.75 -4.13 29.78
C PHE A 574 -39.06 -3.56 31.16
N THR A 575 -38.32 -4.02 32.16
CA THR A 575 -38.47 -3.59 33.54
C THR A 575 -37.15 -3.09 34.11
N LEU A 576 -37.20 -1.97 34.83
CA LEU A 576 -36.05 -1.39 35.52
C LEU A 576 -35.65 -2.28 36.71
N LEU A 577 -34.36 -2.62 36.82
CA LEU A 577 -33.83 -3.44 37.91
C LEU A 577 -33.22 -2.57 39.00
N GLU A 578 -33.87 -2.51 40.16
CA GLU A 578 -33.37 -1.78 41.33
C GLU A 578 -32.39 -2.60 42.20
N LYS A 579 -32.31 -3.93 42.00
CA LYS A 579 -31.50 -4.85 42.82
C LYS A 579 -30.53 -5.65 41.96
N GLU A 580 -29.31 -5.83 42.46
CA GLU A 580 -28.28 -6.65 41.81
C GLU A 580 -28.80 -8.05 41.48
N THR A 581 -28.57 -8.49 40.24
CA THR A 581 -28.28 -9.89 39.98
C THR A 581 -26.77 -10.02 39.82
N GLU A 582 -26.19 -11.10 40.34
CA GLU A 582 -24.75 -11.40 40.51
C GLU A 582 -23.87 -11.32 39.23
N LYS A 583 -24.41 -10.84 38.10
CA LYS A 583 -23.71 -10.66 36.82
C LYS A 583 -22.96 -9.33 36.67
N SER A 584 -23.08 -8.41 37.62
CA SER A 584 -22.44 -7.08 37.59
C SER A 584 -20.90 -7.09 37.81
N GLN A 585 -20.27 -8.27 37.94
CA GLN A 585 -18.81 -8.38 38.09
C GLN A 585 -18.04 -8.60 36.77
N PHE A 586 -18.70 -8.68 35.61
CA PHE A 586 -18.00 -8.69 34.34
C PHE A 586 -17.73 -7.26 33.86
N GLU A 587 -16.53 -6.83 34.21
CA GLU A 587 -15.68 -5.85 33.52
C GLU A 587 -16.13 -4.38 33.58
N GLU A 588 -15.27 -3.57 34.20
CA GLU A 588 -14.93 -2.23 33.72
C GLU A 588 -14.47 -2.34 32.25
N MET A 589 -15.41 -2.64 31.34
CA MET A 589 -15.17 -2.48 29.92
C MET A 589 -15.02 -0.99 29.71
N SER A 590 -13.80 -0.60 29.33
CA SER A 590 -13.37 0.76 29.03
C SER A 590 -14.51 1.57 28.40
N LEU A 591 -14.98 2.59 29.14
CA LEU A 591 -15.92 3.62 28.69
C LEU A 591 -15.50 4.28 27.35
N ALA A 592 -14.26 4.07 26.90
CA ALA A 592 -13.71 4.64 25.69
C ALA A 592 -13.86 3.78 24.43
N GLU A 593 -14.12 2.47 24.53
CA GLU A 593 -14.12 1.57 23.34
C GLU A 593 -15.53 1.28 22.80
N ALA A 594 -16.57 1.35 23.64
CA ALA A 594 -17.96 1.15 23.19
C ALA A 594 -18.56 2.39 22.47
N ASP A 595 -17.88 3.54 22.55
CA ASP A 595 -18.37 4.82 22.02
C ASP A 595 -18.12 4.98 20.50
N GLU A 596 -17.21 4.19 19.91
CA GLU A 596 -16.87 4.31 18.49
C GLU A 596 -17.62 3.34 17.55
N GLU A 597 -17.95 2.13 18.00
CA GLU A 597 -18.54 1.11 17.10
C GLU A 597 -20.06 1.23 16.94
N ASP A 598 -20.79 1.79 17.93
CA ASP A 598 -22.25 1.87 17.94
C ASP A 598 -22.83 3.28 17.72
N LEU A 599 -21.98 4.29 17.47
CA LEU A 599 -22.46 5.57 16.96
C LEU A 599 -22.87 5.39 15.49
N GLU A 600 -24.15 5.05 15.27
CA GLU A 600 -24.81 5.28 13.98
C GLU A 600 -24.41 6.69 13.52
N SER A 601 -23.69 6.79 12.38
CA SER A 601 -23.22 8.07 11.82
C SER A 601 -24.37 9.06 11.84
N ALA A 602 -24.10 10.28 12.31
CA ALA A 602 -25.11 11.34 12.35
C ALA A 602 -25.58 11.72 10.93
N MET A 603 -24.76 11.40 9.93
CA MET A 603 -25.03 11.63 8.52
C MET A 603 -25.92 10.54 7.92
N ALA A 604 -26.73 10.94 6.95
CA ALA A 604 -27.45 10.01 6.08
C ALA A 604 -26.45 9.15 5.30
N SER A 605 -26.83 7.90 5.00
CA SER A 605 -25.96 7.00 4.23
C SER A 605 -25.66 7.61 2.85
N ALA A 606 -24.49 7.32 2.27
CA ALA A 606 -24.12 7.84 0.94
C ALA A 606 -25.15 7.47 -0.15
N SER A 607 -25.88 6.37 0.03
CA SER A 607 -27.01 5.99 -0.84
C SER A 607 -28.20 6.93 -0.66
N ASP A 608 -28.54 7.28 0.57
CA ASP A 608 -29.67 8.17 0.88
C ASP A 608 -29.36 9.61 0.46
N GLN A 609 -28.12 10.08 0.66
CA GLN A 609 -27.68 11.40 0.19
C GLN A 609 -27.79 11.51 -1.34
N ARG A 610 -27.26 10.52 -2.07
CA ARG A 610 -27.38 10.47 -3.53
C ARG A 610 -28.82 10.33 -4.01
N GLU A 611 -29.66 9.63 -3.26
CA GLU A 611 -31.08 9.60 -3.55
C GLU A 611 -31.69 11.00 -3.43
N GLU A 612 -31.40 11.77 -2.39
CA GLU A 612 -31.93 13.12 -2.23
C GLU A 612 -31.51 14.04 -3.37
N GLU A 613 -30.26 13.94 -3.81
CA GLU A 613 -29.77 14.64 -5.00
C GLU A 613 -30.56 14.23 -6.25
N LEU A 614 -30.78 12.93 -6.45
CA LEU A 614 -31.58 12.40 -7.55
C LEU A 614 -33.08 12.74 -7.42
N GLN A 615 -33.56 12.96 -6.20
CA GLN A 615 -34.93 13.33 -5.90
C GLN A 615 -35.24 14.76 -6.36
N VAL A 616 -34.24 15.64 -6.49
CA VAL A 616 -34.41 16.94 -7.16
C VAL A 616 -34.83 16.74 -8.62
N PHE A 617 -34.21 15.77 -9.30
CA PHE A 617 -34.54 15.40 -10.68
C PHE A 617 -35.91 14.72 -10.81
N TRP A 618 -36.49 14.20 -9.72
CA TRP A 618 -37.82 13.61 -9.74
C TRP A 618 -38.88 14.57 -10.28
N SER A 619 -38.82 15.85 -9.87
CA SER A 619 -39.76 16.87 -10.36
C SER A 619 -39.68 17.05 -11.88
N TYR A 620 -38.46 17.04 -12.43
CA TYR A 620 -38.21 17.09 -13.87
C TYR A 620 -38.67 15.82 -14.58
N ILE A 621 -38.40 14.63 -14.02
CA ILE A 621 -38.85 13.34 -14.58
C ILE A 621 -40.37 13.29 -14.64
N VAL A 622 -41.07 13.68 -13.57
CA VAL A 622 -42.54 13.76 -13.55
C VAL A 622 -43.03 14.75 -14.60
N GLY A 623 -42.43 15.94 -14.70
CA GLY A 623 -42.78 16.92 -15.72
C GLY A 623 -42.60 16.38 -17.15
N MET A 624 -41.50 15.66 -17.42
CA MET A 624 -41.24 15.06 -18.72
C MET A 624 -42.22 13.92 -19.03
N LEU A 625 -42.49 13.04 -18.08
CA LEU A 625 -43.42 11.91 -18.26
C LEU A 625 -44.88 12.36 -18.33
N THR A 626 -45.25 13.48 -17.71
CA THR A 626 -46.59 14.08 -17.84
C THR A 626 -46.80 14.63 -19.25
N ASN A 627 -45.75 15.16 -19.88
CA ASN A 627 -45.83 15.77 -21.21
C ASN A 627 -45.67 14.78 -22.36
N LEU A 628 -44.96 13.66 -22.15
CA LEU A 628 -44.58 12.72 -23.21
C LEU A 628 -45.15 11.30 -23.01
N ASP A 629 -45.98 11.08 -21.98
CA ASP A 629 -46.65 9.84 -21.56
C ASP A 629 -45.74 8.65 -21.23
N SER A 630 -44.76 8.32 -22.07
CA SER A 630 -43.84 7.20 -21.89
C SER A 630 -42.47 7.48 -22.50
N MET A 631 -41.39 7.09 -21.79
CA MET A 631 -40.04 7.28 -22.30
C MET A 631 -39.08 6.13 -21.94
N PRO A 632 -38.14 5.79 -22.84
CA PRO A 632 -37.04 4.88 -22.53
C PRO A 632 -35.98 5.57 -21.67
N ILE A 633 -35.19 4.75 -20.95
CA ILE A 633 -34.17 5.24 -20.02
C ILE A 633 -33.12 6.15 -20.68
N ASP A 634 -32.68 5.82 -21.90
CA ASP A 634 -31.67 6.59 -22.62
C ASP A 634 -32.12 8.03 -22.88
N ARG A 635 -33.41 8.20 -23.21
CA ARG A 635 -33.99 9.50 -23.51
C ARG A 635 -34.18 10.34 -22.25
N ILE A 636 -34.58 9.71 -21.14
CA ILE A 636 -34.65 10.37 -19.83
C ILE A 636 -33.25 10.84 -19.42
N HIS A 637 -32.25 9.98 -19.58
CA HIS A 637 -30.85 10.29 -19.26
C HIS A 637 -30.32 11.50 -20.06
N GLN A 638 -30.53 11.49 -21.38
CA GLN A 638 -30.10 12.58 -22.26
C GLN A 638 -30.84 13.90 -21.97
N MET A 639 -32.14 13.85 -21.72
CA MET A 639 -32.93 15.05 -21.40
C MET A 639 -32.53 15.63 -20.05
N LEU A 640 -32.31 14.80 -19.02
CA LEU A 640 -31.81 15.27 -17.74
C LEU A 640 -30.38 15.83 -17.86
N LYS A 641 -29.51 15.23 -18.67
CA LYS A 641 -28.19 15.81 -18.98
C LYS A 641 -28.28 17.16 -19.69
N LEU A 642 -29.26 17.38 -20.57
CA LEU A 642 -29.40 18.66 -21.27
C LEU A 642 -30.01 19.75 -20.38
N PHE A 643 -31.04 19.41 -19.61
CA PHE A 643 -31.84 20.38 -18.85
C PHE A 643 -31.41 20.56 -17.38
N ALA A 644 -30.74 19.57 -16.79
CA ALA A 644 -30.47 19.53 -15.35
C ALA A 644 -28.99 19.60 -14.97
N SER A 645 -28.05 19.28 -15.88
CA SER A 645 -26.60 19.41 -15.61
C SER A 645 -26.16 20.86 -15.39
N HIS A 646 -26.85 21.81 -16.02
CA HIS A 646 -26.52 23.24 -15.95
C HIS A 646 -26.86 23.87 -14.59
N SER A 647 -27.69 23.24 -13.74
CA SER A 647 -28.14 23.83 -12.48
C SER A 647 -27.55 23.20 -11.22
N GLY A 648 -26.72 22.15 -11.33
CA GLY A 648 -26.29 21.43 -10.13
C GLY A 648 -24.96 20.67 -10.19
N GLY A 649 -24.28 20.58 -11.35
CA GLY A 649 -22.98 19.91 -11.44
C GLY A 649 -22.97 18.39 -11.13
N VAL A 650 -24.10 17.81 -10.74
CA VAL A 650 -24.21 16.37 -10.42
C VAL A 650 -24.18 15.55 -11.70
N GLU A 651 -23.06 14.87 -11.93
CA GLU A 651 -22.97 13.83 -12.94
C GLU A 651 -23.58 12.54 -12.40
N PHE A 652 -24.57 11.99 -13.09
CA PHE A 652 -25.13 10.68 -12.78
C PHE A 652 -24.93 9.74 -13.96
N THR A 653 -24.73 8.45 -13.67
CA THR A 653 -24.61 7.40 -14.68
C THR A 653 -25.98 6.86 -15.08
N GLN A 654 -26.03 6.20 -16.24
CA GLN A 654 -27.27 5.58 -16.72
C GLN A 654 -27.74 4.45 -15.79
N ASP A 655 -26.80 3.71 -15.18
CA ASP A 655 -27.10 2.62 -14.26
C ASP A 655 -27.67 3.13 -12.93
N GLU A 656 -27.18 4.28 -12.44
CA GLU A 656 -27.74 4.93 -11.24
C GLU A 656 -29.16 5.44 -11.46
N LEU A 657 -29.40 6.08 -12.61
CA LEU A 657 -30.76 6.49 -12.99
C LEU A 657 -31.69 5.27 -13.12
N LYS A 658 -31.19 4.15 -13.63
CA LYS A 658 -31.95 2.89 -13.71
C LYS A 658 -32.36 2.40 -12.34
N HIS A 659 -31.43 2.34 -11.38
CA HIS A 659 -31.74 1.91 -10.01
C HIS A 659 -32.72 2.86 -9.32
N PHE A 660 -32.58 4.17 -9.52
CA PHE A 660 -33.51 5.17 -9.00
C PHE A 660 -34.93 4.95 -9.55
N LEU A 661 -35.08 4.84 -10.88
CA LEU A 661 -36.37 4.62 -11.52
C LEU A 661 -36.98 3.27 -11.12
N GLN A 662 -36.18 2.20 -11.03
CA GLN A 662 -36.64 0.88 -10.55
C GLN A 662 -37.18 0.92 -9.12
N ARG A 663 -36.60 1.75 -8.25
CA ARG A 663 -37.13 1.93 -6.90
C ARG A 663 -38.42 2.75 -6.89
N LYS A 664 -38.55 3.75 -7.76
CA LYS A 664 -39.84 4.46 -7.96
C LYS A 664 -40.92 3.58 -8.59
N VAL A 665 -40.56 2.55 -9.35
CA VAL A 665 -41.47 1.48 -9.78
C VAL A 665 -41.90 0.62 -8.59
N ARG A 666 -40.97 0.25 -7.69
CA ARG A 666 -41.30 -0.46 -6.43
C ARG A 666 -42.19 0.35 -5.50
N GLU A 667 -42.03 1.68 -5.47
CA GLU A 667 -42.90 2.61 -4.74
C GLU A 667 -44.26 2.84 -5.43
N HIS A 668 -44.56 2.14 -6.54
CA HIS A 668 -45.77 2.31 -7.36
C HIS A 668 -45.97 3.73 -7.93
N LYS A 669 -44.91 4.54 -8.02
CA LYS A 669 -44.95 5.88 -8.65
C LYS A 669 -44.75 5.83 -10.17
N LEU A 670 -44.08 4.79 -10.66
CA LEU A 670 -43.86 4.53 -12.09
C LEU A 670 -44.31 3.12 -12.46
N LEU A 671 -44.74 2.96 -13.71
CA LEU A 671 -44.96 1.68 -14.37
C LEU A 671 -43.85 1.46 -15.39
N PHE A 672 -43.26 0.27 -15.39
CA PHE A 672 -42.28 -0.13 -16.40
C PHE A 672 -42.87 -1.23 -17.27
N SER A 673 -43.10 -0.93 -18.55
CA SER A 673 -43.67 -1.86 -19.52
C SER A 673 -42.93 -1.72 -20.85
N GLY A 674 -42.51 -2.85 -21.44
CA GLY A 674 -41.89 -2.87 -22.77
C GLY A 674 -40.60 -2.04 -22.94
N GLY A 675 -39.83 -1.80 -21.87
CA GLY A 675 -38.60 -1.00 -21.93
C GLY A 675 -38.80 0.51 -21.76
N VAL A 676 -40.03 0.96 -21.51
CA VAL A 676 -40.35 2.37 -21.26
C VAL A 676 -40.93 2.57 -19.85
N TYR A 677 -40.67 3.74 -19.28
CA TYR A 677 -41.24 4.20 -18.02
C TYR A 677 -42.46 5.08 -18.29
N GLN A 678 -43.51 4.87 -17.51
CA GLN A 678 -44.78 5.62 -17.53
C GLN A 678 -45.13 6.03 -16.10
N LEU A 679 -45.87 7.13 -15.94
CA LEU A 679 -46.43 7.50 -14.63
C LEU A 679 -47.54 6.51 -14.25
N ALA A 680 -47.55 6.06 -13.00
CA ALA A 680 -48.69 5.34 -12.47
C ALA A 680 -49.88 6.30 -12.37
N LYS A 681 -51.04 5.90 -12.89
CA LYS A 681 -52.29 6.68 -12.81
C LYS A 681 -52.93 6.60 -11.44
#